data_AF-A0A959W5Q3-F1
#
_entry.id   AF-A0A959W5Q3-F1
#
_cell.length_a   1.000
_cell.length_b   1.000
_cell.length_c   1.000
_cell.angle_alpha   90.00
_cell.angle_beta   90.00
_cell.angle_gamma   90.00
#
_symmetry.space_group_name_H-M   'P 1'
#
loop_
_entity.id
_entity.type
_entity.pdbx_description
1 polymer ?
#
loop_
_entity_poly.entity_id
_entity_poly.type
_entity_poly.pdbx_seq_one_letter_code
_entity_poly.pdbx_strand_id
1 'polypeptide(L)'
;MRRIPIAPDPKEGESLAGYMLRLSDRYGLAPGDISDAIGYHPKEKKIVARRSPYRLTEDQKSRIAQATGISPERLVEMTLEHFDGRLFKADLTKNIAKGVPWALGKRVSIWDTAYCPECLAEDRTFYLAWQSRWSLVCVKHKTALIEECPKCKKPPSTLKRKDWPKDARGELTDVTRCWWARNRKVCRRHLTNVVAEDVSGDPELIASQQTVYDIIGGKVQPTTAGQSVDGPAFFSDLSGLIYLVRLEEQITSGDFKRREGKAQASSGLMQQLWPRTVKQRHLAKAMQMSRIEDPEELAFRIRDIGDLAYQEGNVRLPQLRIFPGHSEVFSHAMSHARQITCYADQVEKAGMGRRFHRRPADLPAGMETRHVPQLFWDTEFDERLGRFFEELDFTRWRARRLCSILLARMLEPLSWEEAAIKLGFDPDSHKHKAIWVAFSDVIATGNAESLLDEIRSSVNRRVESDGLVDFRELQDHVSGWEGVDQATYKYLPSNYKPVRYHHDHPKKRGFLSAMFWSDIVQTDEILSPYWKSTWDRYDLTKFQQDFDGRFEPRFSMLRQIIKMNPASSINLHLGMLIGDLRETDEISPRFRRHVLDKELVDRTLTYVSAHTGIDIPSITKGHHTNNRPAAEIYARLLTSKLLYRLGGCFWEEVASVLETRKSNRLAVDHEQFSQNLTARKRLGSAYQELEMEVRNGLAELPTPAGPEPHSVRRIALARKIKAETFRLCAELGRDETETLLLSEGACLIHTDLAEGEVSELHGGDLSFRFVRWARGKVRPPEELSESRRLVMANAKKLRGEAGYGKAYLERGLTQSANARQSTRAA
;
A
#
# COMPACT_ATOMS: atom_id res chain seq x y z
N MET A 1 50.44 26.78 -3.05
CA MET A 1 51.27 26.16 -4.12
C MET A 1 51.58 27.20 -5.18
N ARG A 2 52.70 27.08 -5.90
CA ARG A 2 52.95 27.88 -7.10
C ARG A 2 52.40 27.14 -8.32
N ARG A 3 51.85 27.86 -9.30
CA ARG A 3 51.35 27.29 -10.55
C ARG A 3 52.50 26.69 -11.36
N ILE A 4 52.29 25.54 -12.00
CA ILE A 4 53.31 24.95 -12.87
C ILE A 4 53.46 25.80 -14.14
N PRO A 5 54.69 26.01 -14.68
CA PRO A 5 54.93 26.99 -15.75
C PRO A 5 54.19 26.71 -17.07
N ILE A 6 53.95 25.43 -17.39
CA ILE A 6 53.26 24.97 -18.60
C ILE A 6 52.21 23.91 -18.19
N ALA A 7 51.02 24.37 -17.82
CA ALA A 7 49.86 23.51 -17.60
C ALA A 7 48.99 23.53 -18.86
N PRO A 8 49.12 22.57 -19.80
CA PRO A 8 48.19 22.49 -20.91
C PRO A 8 46.78 22.21 -20.40
N ASP A 9 45.77 22.67 -21.15
CA ASP A 9 44.39 22.34 -20.83
C ASP A 9 44.16 20.83 -20.94
N PRO A 10 43.34 20.23 -20.06
CA PRO A 10 42.89 18.85 -20.19
C PRO A 10 42.12 18.63 -21.49
N LYS A 11 42.39 17.51 -22.17
CA LYS A 11 41.57 17.09 -23.32
C LYS A 11 40.17 16.67 -22.84
N GLU A 12 39.17 16.75 -23.71
CA GLU A 12 37.81 16.29 -23.40
C GLU A 12 37.81 14.82 -22.99
N GLY A 13 37.15 14.46 -21.88
CA GLY A 13 37.17 13.07 -21.35
C GLY A 13 38.52 12.54 -20.84
N GLU A 14 39.60 13.34 -20.81
CA GLU A 14 40.91 12.92 -20.31
C GLU A 14 40.83 12.52 -18.83
N SER A 15 41.42 11.38 -18.47
CA SER A 15 41.51 11.01 -17.05
C SER A 15 42.56 11.86 -16.34
N LEU A 16 42.40 12.11 -15.04
CA LEU A 16 43.41 12.81 -14.24
C LEU A 16 44.76 12.08 -14.27
N ALA A 17 44.72 10.76 -14.32
CA ALA A 17 45.91 9.94 -14.47
C ALA A 17 46.57 10.11 -15.85
N GLY A 18 45.78 10.16 -16.93
CA GLY A 18 46.25 10.48 -18.28
C GLY A 18 46.85 11.88 -18.36
N TYR A 19 46.21 12.87 -17.76
CA TYR A 19 46.70 14.25 -17.66
C TYR A 19 48.08 14.31 -16.99
N MET A 20 48.22 13.67 -15.82
CA MET A 20 49.50 13.58 -15.11
C MET A 20 50.58 12.86 -15.92
N LEU A 21 50.24 11.80 -16.66
CA LEU A 21 51.18 11.14 -17.57
C LEU A 21 51.62 12.06 -18.71
N ARG A 22 50.69 12.84 -19.29
CA ARG A 22 50.98 13.82 -20.32
C ARG A 22 51.87 14.96 -19.81
N LEU A 23 51.69 15.39 -18.56
CA LEU A 23 52.62 16.31 -17.89
C LEU A 23 53.99 15.67 -17.67
N SER A 24 54.02 14.40 -17.24
CA SER A 24 55.27 13.65 -17.01
C SER A 24 56.09 13.51 -18.29
N ASP A 25 55.44 13.15 -19.40
CA ASP A 25 56.04 13.08 -20.75
C ASP A 25 56.57 14.46 -21.18
N ARG A 26 55.81 15.54 -20.94
CA ARG A 26 56.17 16.90 -21.33
C ARG A 26 57.37 17.47 -20.56
N TYR A 27 57.45 17.23 -19.26
CA TYR A 27 58.51 17.74 -18.40
C TYR A 27 59.70 16.79 -18.25
N GLY A 28 59.58 15.54 -18.72
CA GLY A 28 60.58 14.49 -18.47
C GLY A 28 60.69 14.09 -16.99
N LEU A 29 59.71 14.44 -16.16
CA LEU A 29 59.69 14.17 -14.72
C LEU A 29 58.98 12.86 -14.41
N ALA A 30 59.32 12.22 -13.31
CA ALA A 30 58.64 11.00 -12.90
C ALA A 30 57.18 11.30 -12.51
N PRO A 31 56.24 10.36 -12.71
CA PRO A 31 54.83 10.57 -12.37
C PRO A 31 54.58 10.95 -10.90
N GLY A 32 55.42 10.46 -9.99
CA GLY A 32 55.39 10.82 -8.58
C GLY A 32 55.79 12.28 -8.33
N ASP A 33 56.79 12.79 -9.05
CA ASP A 33 57.22 14.19 -8.94
C ASP A 33 56.14 15.14 -9.46
N ILE A 34 55.47 14.78 -10.57
CA ILE A 34 54.29 15.52 -11.05
C ILE A 34 53.17 15.47 -10.03
N SER A 35 52.87 14.29 -9.46
CA SER A 35 51.83 14.13 -8.44
C SER A 35 52.09 14.99 -7.21
N ASP A 36 53.34 15.07 -6.76
CA ASP A 36 53.77 15.91 -5.63
C ASP A 36 53.71 17.39 -6.00
N ALA A 37 54.14 17.76 -7.21
CA ALA A 37 54.15 19.15 -7.70
C ALA A 37 52.74 19.75 -7.82
N ILE A 38 51.76 18.97 -8.29
CA ILE A 38 50.36 19.42 -8.40
C ILE A 38 49.56 19.24 -7.10
N GLY A 39 50.16 18.65 -6.06
CA GLY A 39 49.47 18.49 -4.79
C GLY A 39 48.50 17.31 -4.70
N TYR A 40 48.63 16.32 -5.56
CA TYR A 40 47.78 15.12 -5.55
C TYR A 40 47.97 14.29 -4.27
N HIS A 41 49.19 14.24 -3.71
CA HIS A 41 49.46 13.52 -2.45
C HIS A 41 49.36 14.46 -1.22
N PRO A 42 48.65 14.07 -0.15
CA PRO A 42 48.67 14.80 1.13
C PRO A 42 50.02 14.61 1.85
N LYS A 43 50.46 15.64 2.59
CA LYS A 43 51.74 15.62 3.32
C LYS A 43 51.72 14.73 4.57
N GLU A 44 50.56 14.30 5.05
CA GLU A 44 50.42 13.53 6.29
C GLU A 44 50.56 12.01 6.04
N LYS A 45 51.58 11.41 6.68
CA LYS A 45 52.06 10.04 6.44
C LYS A 45 51.26 8.91 7.11
N LYS A 46 50.08 9.16 7.69
CA LYS A 46 49.36 8.13 8.46
C LYS A 46 47.93 7.92 7.95
N ILE A 47 47.61 6.63 7.79
CA ILE A 47 46.28 6.01 7.60
C ILE A 47 45.84 5.80 6.14
N VAL A 48 46.21 4.63 5.60
CA VAL A 48 45.44 3.63 4.79
C VAL A 48 44.64 4.07 3.53
N ALA A 49 44.39 5.35 3.26
CA ALA A 49 43.83 5.84 1.99
C ALA A 49 44.89 5.86 0.86
N ARG A 50 45.60 4.75 0.69
CA ARG A 50 46.59 4.55 -0.37
C ARG A 50 45.92 4.77 -1.74
N ARG A 51 46.15 5.97 -2.29
CA ARG A 51 46.29 6.26 -3.72
C ARG A 51 45.02 6.34 -4.59
N SER A 52 43.80 6.05 -4.13
CA SER A 52 42.64 5.84 -5.05
C SER A 52 42.29 7.05 -5.97
N PRO A 53 42.47 6.98 -7.31
CA PRO A 53 42.00 7.97 -8.31
C PRO A 53 40.48 7.98 -8.50
N TYR A 54 39.72 7.55 -7.49
CA TYR A 54 38.27 7.50 -7.54
C TYR A 54 37.64 8.88 -7.32
N ARG A 55 37.98 9.54 -6.20
CA ARG A 55 37.45 10.84 -5.78
C ARG A 55 38.58 11.65 -5.14
N LEU A 56 38.59 12.96 -5.38
CA LEU A 56 39.52 13.90 -4.74
C LEU A 56 38.90 14.49 -3.48
N THR A 57 39.69 14.70 -2.43
CA THR A 57 39.26 15.53 -1.29
C THR A 57 39.18 17.00 -1.71
N GLU A 58 38.40 17.81 -1.00
CA GLU A 58 38.29 19.26 -1.29
C GLU A 58 39.66 19.97 -1.22
N ASP A 59 40.51 19.57 -0.27
CA ASP A 59 41.89 20.06 -0.19
C ASP A 59 42.74 19.62 -1.41
N GLN A 60 42.59 18.39 -1.90
CA GLN A 60 43.26 17.97 -3.14
C GLN A 60 42.74 18.74 -4.36
N LYS A 61 41.42 18.95 -4.49
CA LYS A 61 40.83 19.74 -5.58
C LYS A 61 41.38 21.15 -5.58
N SER A 62 41.41 21.81 -4.43
CA SER A 62 41.95 23.17 -4.27
C SER A 62 43.44 23.25 -4.63
N ARG A 63 44.25 22.31 -4.15
CA ARG A 63 45.69 22.25 -4.42
C ARG A 63 45.99 22.02 -5.90
N ILE A 64 45.31 21.07 -6.54
CA ILE A 64 45.47 20.79 -7.97
C ILE A 64 44.98 21.97 -8.80
N ALA A 65 43.81 22.54 -8.48
CA ALA A 65 43.27 23.71 -9.19
C ALA A 65 44.23 24.91 -9.12
N GLN A 66 44.84 25.16 -7.96
CA GLN A 66 45.85 26.21 -7.82
C GLN A 66 47.12 25.92 -8.64
N ALA A 67 47.56 24.65 -8.69
CA ALA A 67 48.79 24.26 -9.37
C ALA A 67 48.64 24.23 -10.90
N THR A 68 47.49 23.82 -11.43
CA THR A 68 47.26 23.62 -12.87
C THR A 68 46.40 24.71 -13.51
N GLY A 69 45.52 25.34 -12.73
CA GLY A 69 44.48 26.24 -13.23
C GLY A 69 43.22 25.53 -13.72
N ILE A 70 43.10 24.22 -13.51
CA ILE A 70 41.90 23.45 -13.86
C ILE A 70 40.84 23.70 -12.78
N SER A 71 39.61 24.04 -13.18
CA SER A 71 38.50 24.23 -12.24
C SER A 71 38.20 22.96 -11.42
N PRO A 72 37.79 23.06 -10.15
CA PRO A 72 37.39 21.92 -9.33
C PRO A 72 36.35 20.98 -9.99
N GLU A 73 35.39 21.54 -10.71
CA GLU A 73 34.33 20.81 -11.41
C GLU A 73 34.92 19.92 -12.51
N ARG A 74 35.80 20.50 -13.34
CA ARG A 74 36.54 19.76 -14.35
C ARG A 74 37.44 18.68 -13.75
N LEU A 75 38.03 18.90 -12.58
CA LEU A 75 38.81 17.86 -11.89
C LEU A 75 37.94 16.66 -11.49
N VAL A 76 36.69 16.89 -11.07
CA VAL A 76 35.73 15.81 -10.80
C VAL A 76 35.45 15.01 -12.07
N GLU A 77 35.23 15.68 -13.21
CA GLU A 77 35.02 15.05 -14.53
C GLU A 77 36.21 14.21 -15.03
N MET A 78 37.40 14.46 -14.49
CA MET A 78 38.63 13.72 -14.80
C MET A 78 38.85 12.52 -13.85
N THR A 79 37.93 12.26 -12.91
CA THR A 79 38.01 11.18 -11.92
C THR A 79 36.81 10.26 -12.01
N LEU A 80 36.89 9.06 -11.42
CA LEU A 80 35.79 8.09 -11.50
C LEU A 80 34.52 8.58 -10.79
N GLU A 81 34.61 9.56 -9.88
CA GLU A 81 33.47 10.29 -9.30
C GLU A 81 32.52 10.82 -10.39
N HIS A 82 33.03 11.15 -11.58
CA HIS A 82 32.20 11.53 -12.73
C HIS A 82 31.15 10.46 -13.09
N PHE A 83 31.33 9.19 -12.75
CA PHE A 83 30.37 8.12 -13.06
C PHE A 83 29.46 7.75 -11.87
N ASP A 84 29.50 8.51 -10.76
CA ASP A 84 28.64 8.27 -9.60
C ASP A 84 27.15 8.30 -9.97
N GLY A 85 26.41 7.28 -9.51
CA GLY A 85 24.98 7.13 -9.79
C GLY A 85 24.64 6.72 -11.23
N ARG A 86 25.63 6.67 -12.14
CA ARG A 86 25.44 6.33 -13.56
C ARG A 86 26.03 4.96 -13.92
N LEU A 87 27.24 4.65 -13.45
CA LEU A 87 27.87 3.35 -13.72
C LEU A 87 27.88 2.43 -12.49
N PHE A 88 27.91 3.02 -11.30
CA PHE A 88 27.90 2.34 -10.00
C PHE A 88 27.25 3.24 -8.93
N LYS A 89 26.83 2.64 -7.81
CA LYS A 89 26.15 3.37 -6.72
C LYS A 89 27.10 4.41 -6.09
N ALA A 90 26.59 5.61 -5.79
CA ALA A 90 27.37 6.76 -5.32
C ALA A 90 28.08 6.55 -3.95
N ASP A 91 27.64 5.59 -3.14
CA ASP A 91 28.14 5.33 -1.78
C ASP A 91 29.38 4.40 -1.74
N LEU A 92 30.21 4.45 -2.79
CA LEU A 92 31.35 3.54 -2.98
C LEU A 92 32.49 3.78 -1.99
N THR A 93 32.69 5.02 -1.53
CA THR A 93 33.78 5.45 -0.63
C THR A 93 33.79 4.70 0.71
N LYS A 94 32.61 4.34 1.25
CA LYS A 94 32.48 3.55 2.49
C LYS A 94 33.06 2.13 2.35
N ASN A 95 33.07 1.57 1.15
CA ASN A 95 33.51 0.19 0.88
C ASN A 95 34.99 0.10 0.45
N ILE A 96 35.56 1.17 -0.11
CA ILE A 96 36.99 1.23 -0.49
C ILE A 96 37.89 1.10 0.75
N ALA A 97 37.48 1.67 1.90
CA ALA A 97 38.21 1.63 3.16
C ALA A 97 38.37 0.22 3.77
N LYS A 98 37.52 -0.75 3.38
CA LYS A 98 37.55 -2.14 3.88
C LYS A 98 38.46 -3.07 3.06
N GLY A 99 39.36 -2.53 2.22
CA GLY A 99 40.27 -3.37 1.42
C GLY A 99 39.55 -4.13 0.30
N VAL A 100 38.50 -3.53 -0.26
CA VAL A 100 37.67 -4.10 -1.33
C VAL A 100 37.92 -3.41 -2.69
N PRO A 101 39.13 -3.53 -3.29
CA PRO A 101 39.30 -3.31 -4.74
C PRO A 101 38.35 -4.17 -5.60
N TRP A 102 37.76 -5.23 -5.03
CA TRP A 102 36.83 -6.12 -5.71
C TRP A 102 35.46 -5.49 -6.01
N ALA A 103 35.03 -4.41 -5.33
CA ALA A 103 33.79 -3.70 -5.66
C ALA A 103 33.96 -2.75 -6.85
N LEU A 104 35.13 -2.10 -6.98
CA LEU A 104 35.51 -1.32 -8.16
C LEU A 104 35.74 -2.25 -9.36
N GLY A 105 36.45 -3.38 -9.15
CA GLY A 105 36.73 -4.38 -10.18
C GLY A 105 35.53 -4.95 -10.95
N LYS A 106 34.29 -4.72 -10.52
CA LYS A 106 33.08 -5.22 -11.19
C LYS A 106 32.67 -4.46 -12.45
N ARG A 107 33.00 -3.17 -12.54
CA ARG A 107 32.63 -2.32 -13.70
C ARG A 107 33.69 -1.31 -14.10
N VAL A 108 34.64 -1.00 -13.23
CA VAL A 108 35.69 0.00 -13.51
C VAL A 108 37.03 -0.49 -12.97
N SER A 109 38.13 -0.25 -13.68
CA SER A 109 39.46 -0.42 -13.09
C SER A 109 40.02 0.93 -12.64
N ILE A 110 40.35 1.01 -11.35
CA ILE A 110 40.95 2.19 -10.73
C ILE A 110 42.32 2.50 -11.36
N TRP A 111 43.05 1.45 -11.71
CA TRP A 111 44.47 1.54 -12.04
C TRP A 111 44.83 1.08 -13.42
N ASP A 112 43.90 0.37 -14.07
CA ASP A 112 44.09 -0.20 -15.38
C ASP A 112 43.09 0.44 -16.33
N THR A 113 43.44 0.50 -17.60
CA THR A 113 42.60 1.11 -18.63
C THR A 113 42.70 0.30 -19.90
N ALA A 114 41.62 0.24 -20.66
CA ALA A 114 41.76 -0.11 -22.07
C ALA A 114 42.26 1.11 -22.84
N TYR A 115 42.57 0.91 -24.12
CA TYR A 115 43.00 2.00 -24.98
C TYR A 115 42.74 1.71 -26.45
N CYS A 116 42.63 2.78 -27.23
CA CYS A 116 42.69 2.74 -28.68
C CYS A 116 44.13 3.14 -29.12
N PRO A 117 44.82 2.30 -29.91
CA PRO A 117 46.17 2.60 -30.41
C PRO A 117 46.27 3.93 -31.15
N GLU A 118 45.26 4.27 -31.94
CA GLU A 118 45.19 5.48 -32.76
C GLU A 118 44.98 6.72 -31.90
N CYS A 119 43.97 6.73 -31.01
CA CYS A 119 43.80 7.80 -30.02
C CYS A 119 45.06 8.01 -29.16
N LEU A 120 45.73 6.94 -28.75
CA LEU A 120 46.95 7.05 -27.95
C LEU A 120 48.12 7.64 -28.77
N ALA A 121 48.18 7.37 -30.09
CA ALA A 121 49.16 7.98 -30.99
C ALA A 121 48.90 9.48 -31.20
N GLU A 122 47.63 9.86 -31.36
CA GLU A 122 47.19 11.24 -31.59
C GLU A 122 47.32 12.11 -30.34
N ASP A 123 46.84 11.60 -29.21
CA ASP A 123 46.62 12.42 -28.02
C ASP A 123 47.64 12.16 -26.89
N ARG A 124 48.40 11.06 -26.98
CA ARG A 124 49.39 10.61 -25.98
C ARG A 124 48.83 10.55 -24.54
N THR A 125 47.55 10.26 -24.39
CA THR A 125 46.86 10.22 -23.09
C THR A 125 45.86 9.06 -23.00
N PHE A 126 45.31 8.85 -21.80
CA PHE A 126 44.26 7.88 -21.53
C PHE A 126 42.98 8.57 -21.08
N TYR A 127 41.87 8.17 -21.69
CA TYR A 127 40.54 8.69 -21.39
C TYR A 127 39.92 8.02 -20.17
N LEU A 128 39.17 8.79 -19.37
CA LEU A 128 38.51 8.31 -18.15
C LEU A 128 37.54 7.17 -18.43
N ALA A 129 36.73 7.32 -19.49
CA ALA A 129 35.74 6.31 -19.86
C ALA A 129 36.37 4.93 -20.12
N TRP A 130 37.59 4.87 -20.64
CA TRP A 130 38.29 3.59 -20.89
C TRP A 130 38.60 2.78 -19.63
N GLN A 131 38.55 3.41 -18.45
CA GLN A 131 38.62 2.70 -17.17
C GLN A 131 37.33 1.91 -16.89
N SER A 132 36.20 2.25 -17.52
CA SER A 132 34.97 1.46 -17.53
C SER A 132 35.14 0.18 -18.35
N ARG A 133 34.71 -0.95 -17.78
CA ARG A 133 34.58 -2.25 -18.46
C ARG A 133 33.42 -2.31 -19.46
N TRP A 134 32.70 -1.20 -19.64
CA TRP A 134 31.68 -1.03 -20.67
C TRP A 134 32.15 -0.18 -21.85
N SER A 135 33.40 0.30 -21.82
CA SER A 135 34.05 0.85 -23.02
C SER A 135 34.65 -0.29 -23.82
N LEU A 136 33.95 -0.78 -24.82
CA LEU A 136 34.34 -1.95 -25.61
C LEU A 136 34.97 -1.52 -26.93
N VAL A 137 34.47 -0.43 -27.51
CA VAL A 137 34.87 0.08 -28.83
C VAL A 137 35.25 1.56 -28.74
N CYS A 138 36.21 1.97 -29.57
CA CYS A 138 36.48 3.38 -29.86
C CYS A 138 35.52 3.85 -30.95
N VAL A 139 34.58 4.74 -30.61
CA VAL A 139 33.61 5.28 -31.58
C VAL A 139 34.26 6.20 -32.62
N LYS A 140 35.39 6.83 -32.29
CA LYS A 140 36.15 7.72 -33.18
C LYS A 140 36.87 6.93 -34.28
N HIS A 141 37.62 5.90 -33.89
CA HIS A 141 38.45 5.11 -34.80
C HIS A 141 37.79 3.80 -35.25
N LYS A 142 36.62 3.47 -34.69
CA LYS A 142 35.83 2.26 -35.00
C LYS A 142 36.62 0.96 -34.80
N THR A 143 37.44 0.92 -33.75
CA THR A 143 38.26 -0.24 -33.38
C THR A 143 37.91 -0.76 -31.99
N ALA A 144 38.07 -2.07 -31.77
CA ALA A 144 37.94 -2.67 -30.45
C ALA A 144 39.02 -2.12 -29.49
N LEU A 145 38.63 -1.75 -28.27
CA LEU A 145 39.57 -1.26 -27.27
C LEU A 145 40.43 -2.40 -26.73
N ILE A 146 41.74 -2.15 -26.68
CA ILE A 146 42.72 -3.13 -26.24
C ILE A 146 42.80 -3.13 -24.72
N GLU A 147 42.48 -4.27 -24.11
CA GLU A 147 42.49 -4.43 -22.64
C GLU A 147 43.84 -4.91 -22.09
N GLU A 148 44.69 -5.54 -22.90
CA GLU A 148 45.98 -6.09 -22.48
C GLU A 148 47.09 -5.87 -23.50
N CYS A 149 48.31 -5.62 -23.00
CA CYS A 149 49.48 -5.59 -23.85
C CYS A 149 49.75 -6.98 -24.46
N PRO A 150 49.87 -7.12 -25.80
CA PRO A 150 50.05 -8.43 -26.43
C PRO A 150 51.35 -9.13 -26.03
N LYS A 151 52.38 -8.37 -25.62
CA LYS A 151 53.70 -8.90 -25.22
C LYS A 151 53.72 -9.44 -23.80
N CYS A 152 53.13 -8.74 -22.83
CA CYS A 152 53.23 -9.12 -21.41
C CYS A 152 51.91 -9.60 -20.80
N LYS A 153 50.79 -9.52 -21.53
CA LYS A 153 49.44 -9.93 -21.07
C LYS A 153 49.04 -9.25 -19.76
N LYS A 154 49.39 -7.97 -19.66
CA LYS A 154 49.05 -7.11 -18.53
C LYS A 154 48.32 -5.90 -19.05
N PRO A 155 47.29 -5.43 -18.34
CA PRO A 155 46.56 -4.28 -18.79
C PRO A 155 47.45 -3.03 -18.69
N PRO A 156 47.29 -2.07 -19.62
CA PRO A 156 47.86 -0.74 -19.46
C PRO A 156 47.42 -0.17 -18.12
N SER A 157 48.38 0.42 -17.39
CA SER A 157 48.10 1.04 -16.11
C SER A 157 48.25 2.54 -16.26
N THR A 158 47.45 3.31 -15.53
CA THR A 158 47.45 4.77 -15.64
C THR A 158 48.37 5.46 -14.62
N LEU A 159 48.47 5.02 -13.35
CA LEU A 159 49.42 5.60 -12.37
C LEU A 159 49.69 4.71 -11.13
N LYS A 160 50.51 3.65 -11.23
CA LYS A 160 50.86 2.82 -10.05
C LYS A 160 52.17 3.22 -9.33
N ARG A 161 53.02 4.07 -9.93
CA ARG A 161 54.44 4.21 -9.56
C ARG A 161 54.83 5.65 -9.24
N LYS A 162 55.75 5.78 -8.27
CA LYS A 162 56.42 7.03 -7.94
C LYS A 162 57.45 7.38 -9.01
N ASP A 163 58.30 6.42 -9.37
CA ASP A 163 59.41 6.61 -10.31
C ASP A 163 59.13 5.98 -11.68
N TRP A 164 59.87 6.41 -12.70
CA TRP A 164 59.87 5.77 -14.02
C TRP A 164 60.37 4.32 -13.92
N PRO A 165 59.76 3.36 -14.63
CA PRO A 165 60.29 2.00 -14.69
C PRO A 165 61.66 1.97 -15.36
N LYS A 166 62.62 1.33 -14.68
CA LYS A 166 64.01 1.21 -15.12
C LYS A 166 64.42 -0.25 -15.27
N ASP A 167 65.17 -0.55 -16.32
CA ASP A 167 65.90 -1.81 -16.50
C ASP A 167 67.31 -1.51 -17.04
N ALA A 168 68.04 -2.53 -17.51
CA ALA A 168 69.38 -2.35 -18.10
C ALA A 168 69.40 -1.41 -19.33
N ARG A 169 68.23 -1.07 -19.91
CA ARG A 169 68.10 -0.12 -21.03
C ARG A 169 67.73 1.29 -20.56
N GLY A 170 67.98 1.61 -19.29
CA GLY A 170 67.68 2.91 -18.69
C GLY A 170 66.23 3.05 -18.25
N GLU A 171 65.79 4.29 -18.06
CA GLU A 171 64.41 4.61 -17.68
C GLU A 171 63.46 4.52 -18.89
N LEU A 172 62.17 4.32 -18.64
CA LEU A 172 61.12 4.38 -19.65
C LEU A 172 60.23 5.58 -19.36
N THR A 173 60.48 6.69 -20.06
CA THR A 173 59.74 7.95 -19.96
C THR A 173 58.60 8.06 -20.97
N ASP A 174 58.67 7.33 -22.09
CA ASP A 174 57.66 7.36 -23.15
C ASP A 174 56.36 6.65 -22.72
N VAL A 175 55.32 7.45 -22.50
CA VAL A 175 54.00 7.02 -22.02
C VAL A 175 53.24 6.13 -23.01
N THR A 176 53.63 6.14 -24.28
CA THR A 176 53.02 5.28 -25.31
C THR A 176 53.54 3.85 -25.30
N ARG A 177 54.42 3.51 -24.35
CA ARG A 177 55.00 2.17 -24.21
C ARG A 177 54.53 1.47 -22.95
N CYS A 178 54.37 0.15 -23.06
CA CYS A 178 54.04 -0.68 -21.92
C CYS A 178 55.14 -0.64 -20.87
N TRP A 179 54.79 -0.07 -19.73
CA TRP A 179 55.67 0.17 -18.59
C TRP A 179 55.63 -0.93 -17.52
N TRP A 180 54.95 -2.05 -17.80
CA TRP A 180 54.92 -3.20 -16.90
C TRP A 180 56.32 -3.81 -16.77
N ALA A 181 56.72 -4.13 -15.53
CA ALA A 181 58.01 -4.73 -15.24
C ALA A 181 57.86 -6.05 -14.48
N ARG A 182 58.64 -7.06 -14.86
CA ARG A 182 58.74 -8.36 -14.18
C ARG A 182 60.21 -8.80 -14.20
N ASN A 183 60.71 -9.35 -13.10
CA ASN A 183 62.09 -9.84 -12.97
C ASN A 183 63.14 -8.79 -13.42
N ARG A 184 63.00 -7.54 -12.96
CA ARG A 184 63.88 -6.40 -13.31
C ARG A 184 63.97 -6.05 -14.81
N LYS A 185 63.05 -6.53 -15.65
CA LYS A 185 62.94 -6.16 -17.07
C LYS A 185 61.65 -5.39 -17.32
N VAL A 186 61.72 -4.29 -18.07
CA VAL A 186 60.56 -3.48 -18.49
C VAL A 186 60.07 -3.96 -19.86
N CYS A 187 58.75 -4.08 -20.04
CA CYS A 187 58.13 -4.61 -21.26
C CYS A 187 58.49 -3.79 -22.52
N ARG A 188 58.30 -2.46 -22.46
CA ARG A 188 58.58 -1.46 -23.50
C ARG A 188 57.86 -1.65 -24.84
N ARG A 189 56.84 -2.53 -24.93
CA ARG A 189 56.06 -2.71 -26.16
C ARG A 189 55.36 -1.39 -26.51
N HIS A 190 55.55 -0.91 -27.74
CA HIS A 190 54.83 0.26 -28.24
C HIS A 190 53.34 -0.07 -28.31
N LEU A 191 52.52 0.65 -27.55
CA LEU A 191 51.09 0.38 -27.43
C LEU A 191 50.35 0.85 -28.69
N THR A 192 50.80 1.92 -29.33
CA THR A 192 50.22 2.44 -30.59
C THR A 192 50.45 1.53 -31.80
N ASN A 193 51.39 0.58 -31.73
CA ASN A 193 51.68 -0.37 -32.82
C ASN A 193 50.98 -1.71 -32.61
N VAL A 194 50.00 -1.76 -31.70
CA VAL A 194 49.18 -2.94 -31.52
C VAL A 194 48.01 -2.82 -32.48
N VAL A 195 47.79 -3.87 -33.27
CA VAL A 195 46.66 -3.94 -34.20
C VAL A 195 45.39 -4.22 -33.39
N ALA A 196 44.47 -3.27 -33.40
CA ALA A 196 43.12 -3.46 -32.86
C ALA A 196 42.21 -4.11 -33.91
N GLU A 197 41.20 -4.84 -33.46
CA GLU A 197 40.16 -5.37 -34.36
C GLU A 197 39.36 -4.19 -34.94
N ASP A 198 39.23 -4.16 -36.27
CA ASP A 198 38.36 -3.21 -36.95
C ASP A 198 36.90 -3.65 -36.81
N VAL A 199 36.07 -2.77 -36.25
CA VAL A 199 34.63 -2.99 -36.08
C VAL A 199 33.81 -2.00 -36.89
N SER A 200 34.42 -1.30 -37.85
CA SER A 200 33.75 -0.34 -38.73
C SER A 200 32.59 -0.93 -39.55
N GLY A 201 32.63 -2.24 -39.79
CA GLY A 201 31.56 -3.00 -40.45
C GLY A 201 30.34 -3.29 -39.57
N ASP A 202 30.35 -2.97 -38.27
CA ASP A 202 29.24 -3.18 -37.34
C ASP A 202 28.73 -1.83 -36.79
N PRO A 203 27.87 -1.11 -37.53
CA PRO A 203 27.35 0.19 -37.10
C PRO A 203 26.46 0.09 -35.86
N GLU A 204 25.80 -1.05 -35.61
CA GLU A 204 24.94 -1.25 -34.45
C GLU A 204 25.74 -1.35 -33.15
N LEU A 205 26.88 -2.06 -33.19
CA LEU A 205 27.83 -2.10 -32.09
C LEU A 205 28.39 -0.72 -31.76
N ILE A 206 28.77 0.06 -32.78
CA ILE A 206 29.29 1.43 -32.61
C ILE A 206 28.21 2.32 -31.99
N ALA A 207 26.97 2.27 -32.49
CA ALA A 207 25.84 3.03 -31.93
C ALA A 207 25.51 2.62 -30.49
N SER A 208 25.58 1.32 -30.18
CA SER A 208 25.39 0.81 -28.82
C SER A 208 26.50 1.27 -27.88
N GLN A 209 27.75 1.29 -28.36
CA GLN A 209 28.87 1.84 -27.61
C GLN A 209 28.72 3.34 -27.36
N GLN A 210 28.24 4.10 -28.34
CA GLN A 210 27.95 5.53 -28.18
C GLN A 210 26.86 5.73 -27.10
N THR A 211 25.79 4.94 -27.14
CA THR A 211 24.73 4.95 -26.12
C THR A 211 25.30 4.71 -24.72
N VAL A 212 26.23 3.74 -24.58
CA VAL A 212 26.93 3.50 -23.31
C VAL A 212 27.71 4.74 -22.85
N TYR A 213 28.43 5.41 -23.75
CA TYR A 213 29.14 6.65 -23.43
C TYR A 213 28.20 7.77 -23.01
N ASP A 214 27.05 7.88 -23.67
CA ASP A 214 26.04 8.90 -23.36
C ASP A 214 25.39 8.64 -21.99
N ILE A 215 25.11 7.38 -21.63
CA ILE A 215 24.60 7.00 -20.31
C ILE A 215 25.61 7.31 -19.20
N ILE A 216 26.86 6.84 -19.33
CA ILE A 216 27.87 7.09 -18.30
C ILE A 216 28.26 8.58 -18.23
N GLY A 217 28.17 9.30 -19.36
CA GLY A 217 28.36 10.74 -19.44
C GLY A 217 27.18 11.57 -18.91
N GLY A 218 26.04 10.93 -18.60
CA GLY A 218 24.84 11.61 -18.09
C GLY A 218 24.04 12.38 -19.14
N LYS A 219 24.27 12.10 -20.43
CA LYS A 219 23.53 12.72 -21.55
C LYS A 219 22.18 12.07 -21.80
N VAL A 220 22.05 10.78 -21.46
CA VAL A 220 20.84 9.98 -21.69
C VAL A 220 20.51 9.18 -20.43
N GLN A 221 19.24 9.21 -20.04
CA GLN A 221 18.70 8.32 -19.02
C GLN A 221 18.45 6.94 -19.64
N PRO A 222 19.02 5.85 -19.11
CA PRO A 222 18.81 4.53 -19.67
C PRO A 222 17.40 4.01 -19.40
N THR A 223 16.89 3.20 -20.33
CA THR A 223 15.62 2.51 -20.21
C THR A 223 15.81 0.99 -20.32
N THR A 224 14.92 0.23 -19.73
CA THR A 224 14.80 -1.23 -19.92
C THR A 224 13.32 -1.56 -19.99
N ALA A 225 12.88 -2.28 -21.03
CA ALA A 225 11.46 -2.59 -21.21
C ALA A 225 10.58 -1.31 -21.18
N GLY A 226 11.00 -0.27 -21.93
CA GLY A 226 10.33 1.04 -21.97
C GLY A 226 10.41 1.89 -20.70
N GLN A 227 10.85 1.35 -19.57
CA GLN A 227 10.87 2.04 -18.28
C GLN A 227 12.24 2.67 -17.98
N SER A 228 12.24 3.90 -17.46
CA SER A 228 13.44 4.57 -16.99
C SER A 228 14.02 3.86 -15.78
N VAL A 229 15.31 3.51 -15.84
CA VAL A 229 16.03 2.78 -14.78
C VAL A 229 17.28 3.54 -14.38
N ASP A 230 17.76 3.36 -13.14
CA ASP A 230 19.05 3.93 -12.76
C ASP A 230 20.19 3.26 -13.55
N GLY A 231 21.25 4.02 -13.85
CA GLY A 231 22.35 3.51 -14.65
C GLY A 231 23.03 2.25 -14.05
N PRO A 232 23.28 2.19 -12.73
CA PRO A 232 23.77 0.97 -12.11
C PRO A 232 22.88 -0.26 -12.34
N ALA A 233 21.56 -0.15 -12.21
CA ALA A 233 20.61 -1.20 -12.51
C ALA A 233 20.63 -1.57 -14.01
N PHE A 234 20.62 -0.58 -14.90
CA PHE A 234 20.69 -0.78 -16.35
C PHE A 234 21.89 -1.64 -16.77
N PHE A 235 23.10 -1.32 -16.29
CA PHE A 235 24.28 -2.14 -16.62
C PHE A 235 24.25 -3.53 -15.97
N SER A 236 23.44 -3.76 -14.93
CA SER A 236 23.18 -5.11 -14.41
C SER A 236 22.28 -5.85 -15.39
N ASP A 237 21.19 -5.21 -15.83
CA ASP A 237 20.24 -5.74 -16.81
C ASP A 237 20.97 -6.10 -18.10
N LEU A 238 21.78 -5.18 -18.63
CA LEU A 238 22.58 -5.40 -19.84
C LEU A 238 23.56 -6.58 -19.68
N SER A 239 24.11 -6.81 -18.48
CA SER A 239 24.94 -8.02 -18.22
C SER A 239 24.11 -9.31 -18.28
N GLY A 240 22.89 -9.27 -17.74
CA GLY A 240 21.94 -10.39 -17.82
C GLY A 240 21.48 -10.65 -19.24
N LEU A 241 21.19 -9.61 -20.01
CA LEU A 241 20.82 -9.69 -21.42
C LEU A 241 21.97 -10.24 -22.27
N ILE A 242 23.21 -9.79 -22.07
CA ILE A 242 24.39 -10.37 -22.73
C ILE A 242 24.49 -11.87 -22.42
N TYR A 243 24.18 -12.29 -21.19
CA TYR A 243 24.18 -13.71 -20.84
C TYR A 243 23.13 -14.50 -21.62
N LEU A 244 21.92 -13.98 -21.75
CA LEU A 244 20.83 -14.62 -22.48
C LEU A 244 21.11 -14.67 -23.99
N VAL A 245 21.53 -13.56 -24.60
CA VAL A 245 21.93 -13.51 -26.02
C VAL A 245 23.04 -14.51 -26.30
N ARG A 246 24.08 -14.52 -25.46
CA ARG A 246 25.19 -15.45 -25.62
C ARG A 246 24.73 -16.90 -25.51
N LEU A 247 23.84 -17.20 -24.56
CA LEU A 247 23.29 -18.55 -24.38
C LEU A 247 22.54 -18.99 -25.64
N GLU A 248 21.65 -18.15 -26.15
CA GLU A 248 20.92 -18.39 -27.39
C GLU A 248 21.86 -18.62 -28.57
N GLU A 249 22.84 -17.74 -28.80
CA GLU A 249 23.80 -17.90 -29.89
C GLU A 249 24.59 -19.22 -29.80
N GLN A 250 25.00 -19.62 -28.59
CA GLN A 250 25.69 -20.88 -28.37
C GLN A 250 24.79 -22.08 -28.71
N ILE A 251 23.50 -22.00 -28.40
CA ILE A 251 22.53 -23.03 -28.72
C ILE A 251 22.33 -23.11 -30.23
N THR A 252 22.05 -21.97 -30.88
CA THR A 252 21.81 -21.91 -32.33
C THR A 252 23.05 -22.29 -33.15
N SER A 253 24.26 -22.01 -32.67
CA SER A 253 25.49 -22.41 -33.36
C SER A 253 25.91 -23.87 -33.14
N GLY A 254 25.19 -24.61 -32.29
CA GLY A 254 25.57 -25.98 -31.90
C GLY A 254 26.80 -26.06 -30.98
N ASP A 255 27.34 -24.92 -30.53
CA ASP A 255 28.45 -24.84 -29.58
C ASP A 255 28.03 -25.10 -28.12
N PHE A 256 26.73 -25.26 -27.90
CA PHE A 256 26.14 -25.52 -26.60
C PHE A 256 26.46 -26.94 -26.11
N LYS A 257 27.57 -27.07 -25.37
CA LYS A 257 27.99 -28.36 -24.81
C LYS A 257 27.14 -28.72 -23.59
N ARG A 258 26.32 -29.77 -23.71
CA ARG A 258 25.69 -30.51 -22.60
C ARG A 258 26.79 -31.09 -21.71
N ARG A 259 27.20 -30.39 -20.65
CA ARG A 259 28.17 -30.93 -19.69
C ARG A 259 27.44 -31.67 -18.58
N GLU A 260 27.58 -32.99 -18.56
CA GLU A 260 27.19 -33.85 -17.45
C GLU A 260 27.74 -33.29 -16.12
N GLY A 261 26.85 -32.96 -15.18
CA GLY A 261 27.20 -32.85 -13.76
C GLY A 261 27.56 -31.48 -13.20
N LYS A 262 27.73 -30.42 -14.00
CA LYS A 262 27.72 -29.00 -13.59
C LYS A 262 27.98 -28.16 -14.84
N ALA A 263 26.94 -27.55 -15.42
CA ALA A 263 27.11 -26.43 -16.33
C ALA A 263 28.14 -25.48 -15.70
N GLN A 264 29.08 -24.96 -16.50
CA GLN A 264 30.13 -24.07 -16.02
C GLN A 264 29.45 -22.81 -15.48
N ALA A 265 29.03 -22.90 -14.23
CA ALA A 265 28.26 -21.93 -13.52
C ALA A 265 29.26 -20.86 -13.13
N SER A 266 29.61 -20.01 -14.11
CA SER A 266 30.14 -18.70 -13.80
C SER A 266 29.19 -18.14 -12.75
N SER A 267 29.68 -17.98 -11.52
CA SER A 267 28.90 -17.31 -10.49
C SER A 267 28.41 -15.99 -11.10
N GLY A 268 27.27 -15.44 -10.69
CA GLY A 268 26.83 -14.15 -11.25
C GLY A 268 27.93 -13.09 -11.18
N LEU A 269 28.83 -13.19 -10.19
CA LEU A 269 30.02 -12.35 -10.06
C LEU A 269 30.96 -12.40 -11.29
N MET A 270 31.08 -13.55 -11.97
CA MET A 270 31.89 -13.71 -13.17
C MET A 270 31.27 -13.06 -14.42
N GLN A 271 29.94 -12.88 -14.48
CA GLN A 271 29.30 -12.25 -15.65
C GLN A 271 29.68 -10.77 -15.79
N GLN A 272 29.75 -10.03 -14.67
CA GLN A 272 30.20 -8.64 -14.67
C GLN A 272 31.69 -8.50 -15.04
N LEU A 273 32.46 -9.53 -14.69
CA LEU A 273 33.91 -9.63 -14.93
C LEU A 273 34.25 -10.25 -16.29
N TRP A 274 33.27 -10.48 -17.15
CA TRP A 274 33.56 -10.99 -18.48
C TRP A 274 34.54 -10.09 -19.24
N PRO A 275 35.48 -10.69 -19.99
CA PRO A 275 36.38 -9.96 -20.87
C PRO A 275 35.61 -9.00 -21.78
N ARG A 276 36.22 -7.87 -22.13
CA ARG A 276 35.56 -6.88 -23.00
C ARG A 276 35.15 -7.49 -24.33
N THR A 277 35.92 -8.44 -24.85
CA THR A 277 35.63 -9.18 -26.09
C THR A 277 34.30 -9.91 -26.04
N VAL A 278 33.94 -10.54 -24.92
CA VAL A 278 32.63 -11.20 -24.75
C VAL A 278 31.52 -10.17 -24.76
N LYS A 279 31.68 -9.07 -24.02
CA LYS A 279 30.66 -8.01 -24.01
C LYS A 279 30.51 -7.37 -25.38
N GLN A 280 31.62 -7.14 -26.09
CA GLN A 280 31.66 -6.48 -27.41
C GLN A 280 30.82 -7.27 -28.40
N ARG A 281 31.05 -8.60 -28.47
CA ARG A 281 30.35 -9.49 -29.40
C ARG A 281 28.82 -9.47 -29.25
N HIS A 282 28.31 -9.26 -28.04
CA HIS A 282 26.87 -9.37 -27.76
C HIS A 282 26.22 -8.04 -27.37
N LEU A 283 26.97 -6.92 -27.33
CA LEU A 283 26.47 -5.63 -26.86
C LEU A 283 25.30 -5.14 -27.70
N ALA A 284 25.39 -5.19 -29.03
CA ALA A 284 24.36 -4.69 -29.93
C ALA A 284 23.01 -5.41 -29.72
N LYS A 285 23.02 -6.74 -29.75
CA LYS A 285 21.81 -7.57 -29.51
C LYS A 285 21.25 -7.39 -28.11
N ALA A 286 22.10 -7.31 -27.09
CA ALA A 286 21.63 -7.07 -25.72
C ALA A 286 21.03 -5.65 -25.57
N MET A 287 21.58 -4.65 -26.26
CA MET A 287 21.03 -3.30 -26.32
C MET A 287 19.67 -3.28 -27.02
N GLN A 288 19.51 -4.02 -28.13
CA GLN A 288 18.22 -4.20 -28.81
C GLN A 288 17.18 -4.83 -27.88
N MET A 289 17.52 -5.91 -27.18
CA MET A 289 16.62 -6.52 -26.20
C MET A 289 16.23 -5.55 -25.08
N SER A 290 17.15 -4.72 -24.59
CA SER A 290 16.84 -3.72 -23.56
C SER A 290 15.84 -2.65 -24.03
N ARG A 291 15.82 -2.38 -25.34
CA ARG A 291 14.98 -1.37 -26.01
C ARG A 291 13.58 -1.88 -26.39
N ILE A 292 13.26 -3.15 -26.15
CA ILE A 292 11.88 -3.62 -26.22
C ILE A 292 11.05 -2.68 -25.33
N GLU A 293 9.93 -2.14 -25.84
CA GLU A 293 9.16 -1.13 -25.10
C GLU A 293 8.20 -1.76 -24.09
N ASP A 294 7.68 -2.94 -24.39
CA ASP A 294 6.75 -3.66 -23.55
C ASP A 294 7.47 -4.67 -22.61
N PRO A 295 7.34 -4.54 -21.27
CA PRO A 295 7.84 -5.54 -20.33
C PRO A 295 7.36 -6.97 -20.60
N GLU A 296 6.14 -7.13 -21.13
CA GLU A 296 5.58 -8.43 -21.45
C GLU A 296 6.29 -9.07 -22.65
N GLU A 297 6.57 -8.29 -23.70
CA GLU A 297 7.36 -8.73 -24.84
C GLU A 297 8.79 -9.11 -24.44
N LEU A 298 9.40 -8.36 -23.51
CA LEU A 298 10.70 -8.74 -22.95
C LEU A 298 10.61 -10.08 -22.21
N ALA A 299 9.54 -10.31 -21.44
CA ALA A 299 9.32 -11.58 -20.75
C ALA A 299 9.16 -12.75 -21.74
N PHE A 300 8.39 -12.57 -22.83
CA PHE A 300 8.26 -13.59 -23.87
C PHE A 300 9.60 -13.90 -24.53
N ARG A 301 10.39 -12.88 -24.85
CA ARG A 301 11.73 -13.07 -25.44
C ARG A 301 12.67 -13.84 -24.51
N ILE A 302 12.66 -13.54 -23.21
CA ILE A 302 13.44 -14.27 -22.20
C ILE A 302 12.94 -15.72 -22.08
N ARG A 303 11.62 -15.93 -22.12
CA ARG A 303 11.00 -17.26 -22.09
C ARG A 303 11.44 -18.12 -23.26
N ASP A 304 11.45 -17.58 -24.48
CA ASP A 304 11.88 -18.31 -25.68
C ASP A 304 13.33 -18.81 -25.56
N ILE A 305 14.24 -17.96 -25.04
CA ILE A 305 15.63 -18.36 -24.76
C ILE A 305 15.68 -19.45 -23.69
N GLY A 306 14.86 -19.32 -22.65
CA GLY A 306 14.73 -20.30 -21.58
C GLY A 306 14.24 -21.66 -22.08
N ASP A 307 13.26 -21.68 -22.96
CA ASP A 307 12.70 -22.89 -23.57
C ASP A 307 13.71 -23.58 -24.49
N LEU A 308 14.42 -22.81 -25.33
CA LEU A 308 15.51 -23.32 -26.16
C LEU A 308 16.61 -23.97 -25.31
N ALA A 309 17.04 -23.31 -24.23
CA ALA A 309 18.06 -23.84 -23.34
C ALA A 309 17.63 -25.14 -22.63
N TYR A 310 16.34 -25.26 -22.32
CA TYR A 310 15.78 -26.46 -21.74
C TYR A 310 15.69 -27.61 -22.75
N GLN A 311 15.21 -27.34 -23.96
CA GLN A 311 15.10 -28.35 -25.03
C GLN A 311 16.46 -28.93 -25.40
N GLU A 312 17.49 -28.09 -25.54
CA GLU A 312 18.80 -28.50 -26.04
C GLU A 312 19.75 -29.04 -24.96
N GLY A 313 19.62 -28.60 -23.70
CA GLY A 313 20.54 -29.01 -22.63
C GLY A 313 19.92 -29.27 -21.28
N ASN A 314 18.59 -29.31 -21.16
CA ASN A 314 17.88 -29.46 -19.89
C ASN A 314 18.29 -28.39 -18.86
N VAL A 315 18.56 -27.18 -19.32
CA VAL A 315 18.93 -26.03 -18.46
C VAL A 315 17.72 -25.13 -18.27
N ARG A 316 17.28 -24.97 -17.03
CA ARG A 316 16.15 -24.10 -16.67
C ARG A 316 16.62 -22.67 -16.36
N LEU A 317 15.79 -21.66 -16.63
CA LEU A 317 16.04 -20.24 -16.29
C LEU A 317 16.55 -20.03 -14.84
N PRO A 318 16.03 -20.71 -13.80
CA PRO A 318 16.49 -20.51 -12.41
C PRO A 318 17.90 -21.02 -12.15
N GLN A 319 18.40 -21.91 -13.00
CA GLN A 319 19.77 -22.42 -12.95
C GLN A 319 20.76 -21.44 -13.60
N LEU A 320 20.25 -20.47 -14.38
CA LEU A 320 21.05 -19.38 -14.92
C LEU A 320 21.43 -18.45 -13.76
N ARG A 321 22.73 -18.37 -13.47
CA ARG A 321 23.25 -17.56 -12.35
C ARG A 321 23.36 -16.09 -12.72
N ILE A 322 22.24 -15.47 -13.10
CA ILE A 322 22.18 -14.04 -13.45
C ILE A 322 22.48 -13.20 -12.18
N PHE A 323 23.32 -12.18 -12.33
CA PHE A 323 23.85 -11.38 -11.21
C PHE A 323 22.79 -10.50 -10.52
N PRO A 324 22.75 -10.37 -9.18
CA PRO A 324 21.75 -9.53 -8.49
C PRO A 324 21.95 -8.02 -8.73
N GLY A 325 20.92 -7.21 -8.45
CA GLY A 325 20.98 -5.75 -8.60
C GLY A 325 20.52 -5.26 -9.96
N HIS A 326 19.63 -6.03 -10.58
CA HIS A 326 18.82 -5.66 -11.73
C HIS A 326 17.78 -4.60 -11.38
N SER A 327 17.25 -3.94 -12.40
CA SER A 327 16.05 -3.13 -12.25
C SER A 327 14.84 -3.98 -11.85
N GLU A 328 13.83 -3.32 -11.29
CA GLU A 328 12.56 -3.96 -10.95
C GLU A 328 11.87 -4.48 -12.22
N VAL A 329 11.85 -3.71 -13.31
CA VAL A 329 11.25 -4.11 -14.59
C VAL A 329 11.91 -5.35 -15.18
N PHE A 330 13.24 -5.45 -15.17
CA PHE A 330 13.94 -6.66 -15.63
C PHE A 330 13.66 -7.86 -14.71
N SER A 331 13.59 -7.62 -13.39
CA SER A 331 13.27 -8.66 -12.41
C SER A 331 11.85 -9.19 -12.58
N HIS A 332 10.89 -8.32 -12.89
CA HIS A 332 9.53 -8.70 -13.24
C HIS A 332 9.48 -9.46 -14.57
N ALA A 333 10.15 -8.99 -15.62
CA ALA A 333 10.21 -9.69 -16.90
C ALA A 333 10.81 -11.10 -16.76
N MET A 334 11.88 -11.26 -15.97
CA MET A 334 12.48 -12.56 -15.66
C MET A 334 11.54 -13.48 -14.86
N SER A 335 10.80 -12.91 -13.89
CA SER A 335 9.85 -13.66 -13.07
C SER A 335 8.66 -14.13 -13.90
N HIS A 336 8.15 -13.26 -14.77
CA HIS A 336 7.09 -13.63 -15.70
C HIS A 336 7.57 -14.66 -16.71
N ALA A 337 8.73 -14.46 -17.35
CA ALA A 337 9.30 -15.42 -18.28
C ALA A 337 9.36 -16.84 -17.68
N ARG A 338 9.74 -16.95 -16.40
CA ARG A 338 9.76 -18.24 -15.67
C ARG A 338 8.38 -18.87 -15.47
N GLN A 339 7.30 -18.09 -15.36
CA GLN A 339 5.92 -18.60 -15.25
C GLN A 339 5.43 -19.22 -16.56
N ILE A 340 5.88 -18.67 -17.69
CA ILE A 340 5.38 -19.03 -19.03
C ILE A 340 6.31 -19.96 -19.81
N THR A 341 7.43 -20.42 -19.22
CA THR A 341 8.28 -21.44 -19.85
C THR A 341 7.56 -22.79 -19.96
N CYS A 342 7.90 -23.55 -21.00
CA CYS A 342 7.32 -24.88 -21.28
C CYS A 342 7.54 -25.93 -20.17
N TYR A 343 8.54 -25.72 -19.30
CA TYR A 343 8.89 -26.61 -18.18
C TYR A 343 8.49 -26.06 -16.81
N ALA A 344 7.76 -24.94 -16.76
CA ALA A 344 7.32 -24.33 -15.51
C ALA A 344 6.44 -25.32 -14.73
N ASP A 345 6.82 -25.60 -13.49
CA ASP A 345 5.96 -26.36 -12.58
C ASP A 345 4.77 -25.52 -12.09
N GLN A 346 3.82 -26.14 -11.39
CA GLN A 346 2.61 -25.45 -10.93
C GLN A 346 2.89 -24.31 -9.94
N VAL A 347 3.98 -24.39 -9.16
CA VAL A 347 4.40 -23.30 -8.25
C VAL A 347 5.01 -22.15 -9.05
N GLU A 348 5.76 -22.46 -10.11
CA GLU A 348 6.32 -21.51 -11.06
C GLU A 348 5.23 -20.77 -11.81
N LYS A 349 4.29 -21.48 -12.44
CA LYS A 349 3.14 -20.89 -13.16
C LYS A 349 2.31 -19.96 -12.29
N ALA A 350 2.08 -20.34 -11.03
CA ALA A 350 1.31 -19.55 -10.08
C ALA A 350 2.08 -18.36 -9.48
N GLY A 351 3.35 -18.17 -9.85
CA GLY A 351 4.16 -17.06 -9.34
C GLY A 351 4.41 -17.12 -7.83
N MET A 352 4.36 -18.30 -7.20
CA MET A 352 4.42 -18.45 -5.74
C MET A 352 5.83 -18.58 -5.16
N GLY A 353 6.87 -18.14 -5.89
CA GLY A 353 8.27 -18.35 -5.49
C GLY A 353 8.97 -17.13 -4.91
N ARG A 354 9.71 -17.29 -3.81
CA ARG A 354 10.46 -16.19 -3.14
C ARG A 354 11.32 -15.30 -4.03
N ARG A 355 11.86 -15.82 -5.14
CA ARG A 355 12.75 -15.08 -6.06
C ARG A 355 12.11 -14.72 -7.40
N PHE A 356 10.89 -15.17 -7.64
CA PHE A 356 10.17 -15.06 -8.91
C PHE A 356 8.68 -14.82 -8.66
N HIS A 357 8.39 -14.17 -7.54
CA HIS A 357 7.03 -13.96 -7.09
C HIS A 357 6.34 -13.00 -8.03
N ARG A 358 5.11 -13.32 -8.39
CA ARG A 358 4.20 -12.40 -9.06
C ARG A 358 2.84 -12.58 -8.44
N ARG A 359 2.30 -11.51 -7.91
CA ARG A 359 0.94 -11.49 -7.39
C ARG A 359 -0.04 -11.70 -8.55
N PRO A 360 -0.99 -12.65 -8.46
CA PRO A 360 -2.07 -12.76 -9.43
C PRO A 360 -2.86 -11.45 -9.53
N ALA A 361 -3.09 -10.98 -10.77
CA ALA A 361 -3.74 -9.69 -11.02
C ALA A 361 -5.24 -9.68 -10.68
N ASP A 362 -5.85 -10.86 -10.59
CA ASP A 362 -7.26 -11.08 -10.27
C ASP A 362 -7.54 -11.08 -8.76
N LEU A 363 -6.53 -11.06 -7.89
CA LEU A 363 -6.73 -10.94 -6.45
C LEU A 363 -6.94 -9.47 -6.04
N PRO A 364 -7.74 -9.17 -4.98
CA PRO A 364 -8.08 -7.80 -4.61
C PRO A 364 -6.82 -7.00 -4.24
N ALA A 365 -6.65 -5.79 -4.78
CA ALA A 365 -5.42 -5.01 -4.63
C ALA A 365 -5.07 -4.69 -3.16
N GLY A 366 -6.06 -4.45 -2.30
CA GLY A 366 -5.88 -4.17 -0.87
C GLY A 366 -5.68 -5.40 0.01
N MET A 367 -5.68 -6.62 -0.55
CA MET A 367 -5.54 -7.84 0.24
C MET A 367 -4.08 -8.12 0.64
N GLU A 368 -3.83 -8.33 1.92
CA GLU A 368 -2.54 -8.66 2.49
C GLU A 368 -2.64 -10.01 3.24
N THR A 369 -1.51 -10.59 3.66
CA THR A 369 -1.54 -11.87 4.41
C THR A 369 -2.32 -11.78 5.72
N ARG A 370 -2.47 -10.60 6.34
CA ARG A 370 -3.30 -10.41 7.54
C ARG A 370 -4.80 -10.64 7.31
N HIS A 371 -5.24 -10.57 6.05
CA HIS A 371 -6.62 -10.87 5.64
C HIS A 371 -6.81 -12.34 5.25
N VAL A 372 -5.78 -13.18 5.41
CA VAL A 372 -5.86 -14.62 5.17
C VAL A 372 -6.03 -15.32 6.51
N PRO A 373 -7.10 -16.11 6.71
CA PRO A 373 -7.26 -16.87 7.94
C PRO A 373 -6.21 -17.98 8.05
N GLN A 374 -6.02 -18.51 9.26
CA GLN A 374 -5.13 -19.66 9.45
C GLN A 374 -5.69 -20.91 8.74
N LEU A 375 -7.01 -21.13 8.79
CA LEU A 375 -7.73 -22.14 8.05
C LEU A 375 -8.66 -21.47 7.03
N PHE A 376 -8.63 -21.93 5.77
CA PHE A 376 -9.39 -21.30 4.70
C PHE A 376 -10.88 -21.34 5.01
N TRP A 377 -11.66 -20.31 4.65
CA TRP A 377 -13.06 -20.19 5.05
C TRP A 377 -13.87 -21.48 4.91
N ASP A 378 -14.64 -21.82 5.94
CA ASP A 378 -15.39 -23.08 6.06
C ASP A 378 -16.42 -23.27 4.93
N THR A 379 -17.27 -22.26 4.71
CA THR A 379 -18.35 -22.30 3.70
C THR A 379 -17.79 -22.46 2.29
N GLU A 380 -16.85 -21.60 1.89
CA GLU A 380 -16.25 -21.64 0.56
C GLU A 380 -15.46 -22.93 0.34
N PHE A 381 -14.84 -23.46 1.41
CA PHE A 381 -14.14 -24.73 1.31
C PHE A 381 -15.10 -25.87 1.02
N ASP A 382 -16.15 -26.03 1.83
CA ASP A 382 -17.07 -27.17 1.70
C ASP A 382 -17.88 -27.12 0.39
N GLU A 383 -18.28 -25.92 -0.05
CA GLU A 383 -19.07 -25.77 -1.28
C GLU A 383 -18.25 -26.00 -2.57
N ARG A 384 -16.95 -25.70 -2.56
CA ARG A 384 -16.19 -25.53 -3.82
C ARG A 384 -14.81 -26.15 -3.87
N LEU A 385 -14.10 -26.17 -2.74
CA LEU A 385 -12.71 -26.62 -2.69
C LEU A 385 -12.58 -28.07 -2.19
N GLY A 386 -13.51 -28.55 -1.37
CA GLY A 386 -13.50 -29.90 -0.77
C GLY A 386 -13.31 -31.01 -1.81
N ARG A 387 -13.99 -30.89 -2.95
CA ARG A 387 -13.90 -31.82 -4.09
C ARG A 387 -12.49 -32.11 -4.60
N PHE A 388 -11.55 -31.17 -4.46
CA PHE A 388 -10.16 -31.37 -4.90
C PHE A 388 -9.36 -32.29 -3.97
N PHE A 389 -9.92 -32.65 -2.82
CA PHE A 389 -9.26 -33.43 -1.78
C PHE A 389 -9.97 -34.75 -1.45
N GLU A 390 -11.13 -35.05 -2.06
CA GLU A 390 -11.93 -36.25 -1.75
C GLU A 390 -11.17 -37.56 -2.03
N GLU A 391 -10.37 -37.59 -3.10
CA GLU A 391 -9.55 -38.74 -3.49
C GLU A 391 -8.19 -38.79 -2.76
N LEU A 392 -7.89 -37.79 -1.93
CA LEU A 392 -6.64 -37.67 -1.17
C LEU A 392 -6.88 -38.07 0.29
N ASP A 393 -5.90 -38.70 0.94
CA ASP A 393 -5.95 -39.02 2.39
C ASP A 393 -5.72 -37.77 3.26
N PHE A 394 -6.55 -36.74 3.04
CA PHE A 394 -6.48 -35.46 3.73
C PHE A 394 -7.66 -35.29 4.66
N THR A 395 -7.35 -35.07 5.92
CA THR A 395 -8.33 -34.50 6.86
C THR A 395 -8.74 -33.09 6.42
N ARG A 396 -10.01 -32.73 6.56
CA ARG A 396 -10.57 -31.39 6.23
C ARG A 396 -9.69 -30.22 6.67
N TRP A 397 -9.19 -30.26 7.92
CA TRP A 397 -8.33 -29.20 8.45
C TRP A 397 -7.01 -29.03 7.68
N ARG A 398 -6.39 -30.13 7.19
CA ARG A 398 -5.15 -30.08 6.39
C ARG A 398 -5.38 -29.43 5.04
N ALA A 399 -6.50 -29.75 4.40
CA ALA A 399 -6.86 -29.19 3.10
C ALA A 399 -7.13 -27.66 3.20
N ARG A 400 -7.90 -27.23 4.21
CA ARG A 400 -8.14 -25.80 4.50
C ARG A 400 -6.84 -25.05 4.85
N ARG A 401 -5.94 -25.68 5.60
CA ARG A 401 -4.61 -25.13 5.88
C ARG A 401 -3.78 -24.95 4.61
N LEU A 402 -3.77 -25.95 3.72
CA LEU A 402 -3.06 -25.85 2.45
C LEU A 402 -3.57 -24.69 1.60
N CYS A 403 -4.90 -24.52 1.48
CA CYS A 403 -5.50 -23.42 0.72
C CYS A 403 -5.08 -22.04 1.25
N SER A 404 -5.02 -21.86 2.57
CA SER A 404 -4.57 -20.59 3.18
C SER A 404 -3.10 -20.30 2.93
N ILE A 405 -2.25 -21.32 3.02
CA ILE A 405 -0.81 -21.18 2.74
C ILE A 405 -0.57 -20.86 1.26
N LEU A 406 -1.29 -21.51 0.34
CA LEU A 406 -1.24 -21.18 -1.08
C LEU A 406 -1.66 -19.72 -1.31
N LEU A 407 -2.76 -19.28 -0.69
CA LEU A 407 -3.21 -17.89 -0.79
C LEU A 407 -2.17 -16.90 -0.26
N ALA A 408 -1.60 -17.13 0.92
CA ALA A 408 -0.54 -16.27 1.47
C ALA A 408 0.67 -16.15 0.53
N ARG A 409 1.04 -17.24 -0.16
CA ARG A 409 2.14 -17.27 -1.13
C ARG A 409 1.80 -16.66 -2.48
N MET A 410 0.53 -16.63 -2.88
CA MET A 410 0.09 -15.83 -4.02
C MET A 410 0.17 -14.34 -3.70
N LEU A 411 -0.13 -13.94 -2.46
CA LEU A 411 -0.09 -12.53 -2.03
C LEU A 411 1.34 -11.98 -1.86
N GLU A 412 2.28 -12.80 -1.38
CA GLU A 412 3.63 -12.35 -0.99
C GLU A 412 4.76 -13.35 -1.34
N PRO A 413 6.02 -12.90 -1.49
CA PRO A 413 7.18 -13.73 -1.85
C PRO A 413 7.68 -14.64 -0.71
N LEU A 414 6.81 -15.51 -0.19
CA LEU A 414 7.05 -16.35 0.98
C LEU A 414 7.43 -17.79 0.58
N SER A 415 8.33 -18.41 1.34
CA SER A 415 8.51 -19.87 1.36
C SER A 415 7.34 -20.57 2.04
N TRP A 416 7.26 -21.91 1.95
CA TRP A 416 6.23 -22.70 2.64
C TRP A 416 6.24 -22.47 4.16
N GLU A 417 7.43 -22.33 4.73
CA GLU A 417 7.64 -22.12 6.16
C GLU A 417 7.31 -20.67 6.56
N GLU A 418 7.84 -19.68 5.85
CA GLU A 418 7.54 -18.26 6.10
C GLU A 418 6.03 -17.98 5.99
N ALA A 419 5.34 -18.57 5.01
CA ALA A 419 3.89 -18.45 4.87
C ALA A 419 3.13 -19.04 6.05
N ALA A 420 3.54 -20.24 6.51
CA ALA A 420 2.89 -20.87 7.65
C ALA A 420 3.12 -20.07 8.95
N ILE A 421 4.35 -19.61 9.20
CA ILE A 421 4.68 -18.77 10.37
C ILE A 421 3.87 -17.48 10.33
N LYS A 422 3.77 -16.85 9.15
CA LYS A 422 3.03 -15.58 8.99
C LYS A 422 1.52 -15.73 9.25
N LEU A 423 0.96 -16.91 8.98
CA LEU A 423 -0.42 -17.28 9.32
C LEU A 423 -0.58 -17.78 10.77
N GLY A 424 0.45 -17.65 11.61
CA GLY A 424 0.39 -18.00 13.03
C GLY A 424 0.49 -19.49 13.33
N PHE A 425 0.99 -20.31 12.40
CA PHE A 425 1.30 -21.72 12.70
C PHE A 425 2.61 -21.85 13.48
N ASP A 426 2.64 -22.80 14.41
CA ASP A 426 3.82 -23.13 15.22
C ASP A 426 5.03 -23.55 14.35
N PRO A 427 6.17 -22.83 14.42
CA PRO A 427 7.41 -23.17 13.72
C PRO A 427 7.97 -24.55 14.10
N ASP A 428 7.75 -24.99 15.35
CA ASP A 428 8.26 -26.26 15.88
C ASP A 428 7.32 -27.44 15.56
N SER A 429 6.19 -27.19 14.90
CA SER A 429 5.37 -28.27 14.37
C SER A 429 6.11 -28.96 13.21
N HIS A 430 6.61 -30.18 13.45
CA HIS A 430 7.42 -30.98 12.50
C HIS A 430 6.68 -31.43 11.22
N LYS A 431 5.62 -30.70 10.80
CA LYS A 431 4.67 -31.06 9.75
C LYS A 431 4.73 -30.15 8.51
N HIS A 432 5.64 -29.16 8.41
CA HIS A 432 5.74 -28.33 7.19
C HIS A 432 6.12 -29.13 5.94
N LYS A 433 6.93 -30.18 6.08
CA LYS A 433 7.23 -31.12 4.99
C LYS A 433 5.95 -31.81 4.47
N ALA A 434 5.00 -32.09 5.36
CA ALA A 434 3.71 -32.69 4.99
C ALA A 434 2.82 -31.73 4.19
N ILE A 435 3.00 -30.41 4.28
CA ILE A 435 2.23 -29.42 3.50
C ILE A 435 2.70 -29.35 2.05
N TRP A 436 4.02 -29.38 1.83
CA TRP A 436 4.56 -29.47 0.46
C TRP A 436 4.24 -30.82 -0.20
N VAL A 437 4.33 -31.92 0.58
CA VAL A 437 3.88 -33.25 0.13
C VAL A 437 2.40 -33.19 -0.25
N ALA A 438 1.57 -32.58 0.60
CA ALA A 438 0.16 -32.42 0.32
C ALA A 438 -0.12 -31.67 -1.01
N PHE A 439 0.61 -30.57 -1.29
CA PHE A 439 0.45 -29.91 -2.58
C PHE A 439 0.96 -30.76 -3.76
N SER A 440 1.99 -31.57 -3.53
CA SER A 440 2.52 -32.50 -4.54
C SER A 440 1.52 -33.62 -4.86
N ASP A 441 0.76 -34.10 -3.87
CA ASP A 441 -0.34 -35.05 -4.09
C ASP A 441 -1.45 -34.41 -4.94
N VAL A 442 -1.82 -33.16 -4.66
CA VAL A 442 -2.77 -32.41 -5.51
C VAL A 442 -2.23 -32.24 -6.93
N ILE A 443 -0.94 -31.93 -7.11
CA ILE A 443 -0.31 -31.85 -8.44
C ILE A 443 -0.40 -33.19 -9.18
N ALA A 444 -0.21 -34.31 -8.48
CA ALA A 444 -0.28 -35.64 -9.08
C ALA A 444 -1.69 -35.99 -9.62
N THR A 445 -2.75 -35.40 -9.06
CA THR A 445 -4.12 -35.54 -9.58
C THR A 445 -4.39 -34.73 -10.86
N GLY A 446 -3.51 -33.78 -11.21
CA GLY A 446 -3.72 -32.84 -12.31
C GLY A 446 -4.62 -31.65 -11.99
N ASN A 447 -5.16 -31.55 -10.76
CA ASN A 447 -6.13 -30.52 -10.37
C ASN A 447 -5.52 -29.23 -9.79
N ALA A 448 -4.20 -29.11 -9.70
CA ALA A 448 -3.55 -28.00 -8.99
C ALA A 448 -3.90 -26.61 -9.54
N GLU A 449 -3.97 -26.46 -10.87
CA GLU A 449 -4.32 -25.19 -11.52
C GLU A 449 -5.78 -24.79 -11.21
N SER A 450 -6.71 -25.73 -11.40
CA SER A 450 -8.13 -25.56 -11.04
C SER A 450 -8.33 -25.23 -9.55
N LEU A 451 -7.55 -25.84 -8.66
CA LEU A 451 -7.60 -25.52 -7.22
C LEU A 451 -7.19 -24.08 -6.96
N LEU A 452 -6.08 -23.62 -7.56
CA LEU A 452 -5.58 -22.25 -7.38
C LEU A 452 -6.58 -21.23 -7.93
N ASP A 453 -7.20 -21.51 -9.08
CA ASP A 453 -8.22 -20.66 -9.68
C ASP A 453 -9.47 -20.58 -8.78
N GLU A 454 -9.91 -21.71 -8.23
CA GLU A 454 -11.06 -21.76 -7.33
C GLU A 454 -10.78 -21.05 -6.00
N ILE A 455 -9.54 -21.10 -5.48
CA ILE A 455 -9.11 -20.29 -4.33
C ILE A 455 -9.28 -18.80 -4.64
N ARG A 456 -8.75 -18.30 -5.77
CA ARG A 456 -8.84 -16.88 -6.13
C ARG A 456 -10.28 -16.44 -6.37
N SER A 457 -11.06 -17.25 -7.08
CA SER A 457 -12.50 -17.03 -7.30
C SER A 457 -13.28 -16.95 -5.98
N SER A 458 -12.97 -17.83 -5.02
CA SER A 458 -13.66 -17.85 -3.73
C SER A 458 -13.31 -16.65 -2.86
N VAL A 459 -12.04 -16.22 -2.88
CA VAL A 459 -11.58 -14.98 -2.24
C VAL A 459 -12.30 -13.76 -2.79
N ASN A 460 -12.36 -13.62 -4.12
CA ASN A 460 -12.99 -12.45 -4.75
C ASN A 460 -14.46 -12.31 -4.36
N ARG A 461 -15.24 -13.40 -4.43
CA ARG A 461 -16.65 -13.38 -4.03
C ARG A 461 -16.83 -13.09 -2.54
N ARG A 462 -15.95 -13.61 -1.68
CA ARG A 462 -15.98 -13.32 -0.24
C ARG A 462 -15.75 -11.84 0.01
N VAL A 463 -14.73 -11.25 -0.61
CA VAL A 463 -14.39 -9.84 -0.45
C VAL A 463 -15.48 -8.92 -1.01
N GLU A 464 -16.14 -9.31 -2.09
CA GLU A 464 -17.32 -8.60 -2.63
C GLU A 464 -18.52 -8.64 -1.67
N SER A 465 -18.76 -9.76 -0.99
CA SER A 465 -19.87 -9.93 -0.04
C SER A 465 -19.61 -9.29 1.33
N ASP A 466 -18.45 -9.58 1.92
CA ASP A 466 -18.17 -9.34 3.35
C ASP A 466 -17.10 -8.26 3.58
N GLY A 467 -16.44 -7.79 2.52
CA GLY A 467 -15.27 -6.91 2.63
C GLY A 467 -14.00 -7.62 3.09
N LEU A 468 -12.95 -6.85 3.37
CA LEU A 468 -11.69 -7.36 3.92
C LEU A 468 -11.77 -7.44 5.45
N VAL A 469 -11.50 -8.62 6.00
CA VAL A 469 -11.43 -8.86 7.45
C VAL A 469 -9.97 -8.99 7.87
N ASP A 470 -9.53 -8.22 8.86
CA ASP A 470 -8.26 -8.44 9.54
C ASP A 470 -8.44 -9.53 10.61
N PHE A 471 -7.88 -10.71 10.36
CA PHE A 471 -8.06 -11.86 11.25
C PHE A 471 -7.33 -11.70 12.59
N ARG A 472 -6.30 -10.84 12.65
CA ARG A 472 -5.61 -10.54 13.91
C ARG A 472 -6.43 -9.59 14.77
N GLU A 473 -6.98 -8.54 14.15
CA GLU A 473 -7.93 -7.65 14.84
C GLU A 473 -9.18 -8.40 15.30
N LEU A 474 -9.70 -9.32 14.46
CA LEU A 474 -10.81 -10.18 14.83
C LEU A 474 -10.46 -11.10 16.01
N GLN A 475 -9.25 -11.64 16.05
CA GLN A 475 -8.77 -12.45 17.18
C GLN A 475 -8.73 -11.62 18.46
N ASP A 476 -8.20 -10.40 18.41
CA ASP A 476 -8.16 -9.47 19.53
C ASP A 476 -9.59 -9.08 19.97
N HIS A 477 -10.49 -8.86 19.03
CA HIS A 477 -11.90 -8.53 19.30
C HIS A 477 -12.61 -9.64 20.09
N VAL A 478 -12.42 -10.90 19.68
CA VAL A 478 -13.09 -12.05 20.32
C VAL A 478 -12.38 -12.46 21.62
N SER A 479 -11.13 -12.07 21.83
CA SER A 479 -10.28 -12.50 22.97
C SER A 479 -10.84 -12.25 24.37
N GLY A 480 -11.71 -11.25 24.55
CA GLY A 480 -12.34 -10.98 25.84
C GLY A 480 -13.60 -11.82 26.11
N TRP A 481 -14.02 -12.69 25.20
CA TRP A 481 -15.09 -13.65 25.46
C TRP A 481 -14.65 -14.61 26.58
N GLU A 482 -15.57 -15.06 27.44
CA GLU A 482 -15.27 -15.98 28.55
C GLU A 482 -15.53 -17.45 28.20
N GLY A 483 -15.95 -17.72 26.96
CA GLY A 483 -16.38 -19.02 26.48
C GLY A 483 -17.87 -19.27 26.70
N VAL A 484 -18.35 -20.43 26.28
CA VAL A 484 -19.74 -20.83 26.49
C VAL A 484 -19.95 -21.06 27.99
N ASP A 485 -20.89 -20.35 28.60
CA ASP A 485 -21.24 -20.54 30.02
C ASP A 485 -22.15 -21.76 30.24
N GLN A 486 -22.34 -22.13 31.51
CA GLN A 486 -23.13 -23.30 31.89
C GLN A 486 -24.60 -23.22 31.45
N ALA A 487 -25.20 -22.03 31.51
CA ALA A 487 -26.59 -21.83 31.13
C ALA A 487 -26.73 -21.94 29.61
N THR A 488 -25.87 -21.28 28.84
CA THR A 488 -25.85 -21.35 27.37
C THR A 488 -25.66 -22.79 26.90
N TYR A 489 -24.70 -23.53 27.48
CA TYR A 489 -24.42 -24.92 27.13
C TYR A 489 -25.65 -25.84 27.20
N LYS A 490 -26.56 -25.61 28.15
CA LYS A 490 -27.78 -26.41 28.34
C LYS A 490 -28.83 -26.19 27.26
N TYR A 491 -28.83 -25.04 26.58
CA TYR A 491 -29.87 -24.64 25.62
C TYR A 491 -29.42 -24.69 24.16
N LEU A 492 -28.15 -24.98 23.88
CA LEU A 492 -27.66 -25.12 22.50
C LEU A 492 -28.23 -26.31 21.70
N PRO A 493 -28.63 -27.48 22.25
CA PRO A 493 -29.18 -28.57 21.44
C PRO A 493 -30.60 -28.25 20.97
N SER A 494 -30.91 -28.37 19.68
CA SER A 494 -32.15 -27.82 19.11
C SER A 494 -33.42 -28.67 19.25
N ASN A 495 -33.39 -29.94 19.71
CA ASN A 495 -34.63 -30.74 19.76
C ASN A 495 -34.63 -31.89 20.78
N TYR A 496 -34.45 -31.57 22.06
CA TYR A 496 -34.86 -32.49 23.13
C TYR A 496 -35.35 -31.62 24.28
N LYS A 497 -36.52 -31.96 24.87
CA LYS A 497 -36.98 -31.37 26.14
C LYS A 497 -35.76 -31.20 27.04
N PRO A 498 -35.56 -30.05 27.72
CA PRO A 498 -34.42 -29.85 28.60
C PRO A 498 -34.37 -31.04 29.56
N VAL A 499 -33.50 -32.01 29.28
CA VAL A 499 -33.35 -33.18 30.13
C VAL A 499 -32.84 -32.57 31.42
N ARG A 500 -33.58 -32.75 32.52
CA ARG A 500 -33.27 -32.17 33.83
C ARG A 500 -31.86 -32.52 34.34
N TYR A 501 -31.08 -33.30 33.59
CA TYR A 501 -29.80 -33.90 33.92
C TYR A 501 -28.76 -33.88 32.79
N HIS A 502 -28.59 -32.77 32.06
CA HIS A 502 -27.25 -32.51 31.51
C HIS A 502 -26.37 -31.94 32.63
N HIS A 503 -25.62 -32.83 33.28
CA HIS A 503 -24.52 -32.40 34.14
C HIS A 503 -23.57 -31.54 33.31
N ASP A 504 -23.23 -30.37 33.85
CA ASP A 504 -22.21 -29.53 33.26
C ASP A 504 -20.92 -30.33 33.17
N HIS A 505 -20.37 -30.42 31.96
CA HIS A 505 -19.12 -31.12 31.72
C HIS A 505 -18.10 -30.06 31.27
N PRO A 506 -17.30 -29.51 32.20
CA PRO A 506 -16.39 -28.39 31.91
C PRO A 506 -15.47 -28.64 30.70
N LYS A 507 -15.05 -29.89 30.50
CA LYS A 507 -14.26 -30.32 29.32
C LYS A 507 -15.04 -30.20 28.00
N LYS A 508 -16.32 -30.63 27.96
CA LYS A 508 -17.16 -30.54 26.74
C LYS A 508 -17.56 -29.10 26.43
N ARG A 509 -17.83 -28.30 27.46
CA ARG A 509 -18.09 -26.87 27.33
C ARG A 509 -16.85 -26.11 26.83
N GLY A 510 -15.69 -26.49 27.33
CA GLY A 510 -14.40 -26.01 26.84
C GLY A 510 -14.14 -26.36 25.38
N PHE A 511 -14.38 -27.62 24.97
CA PHE A 511 -14.31 -28.02 23.55
C PHE A 511 -15.26 -27.21 22.68
N LEU A 512 -16.49 -27.01 23.13
CA LEU A 512 -17.46 -26.20 22.39
C LEU A 512 -17.01 -24.74 22.26
N SER A 513 -16.45 -24.16 23.33
CA SER A 513 -15.89 -22.81 23.31
C SER A 513 -14.71 -22.70 22.35
N ALA A 514 -13.84 -23.71 22.33
CA ALA A 514 -12.71 -23.80 21.40
C ALA A 514 -13.16 -23.95 19.94
N MET A 515 -14.22 -24.73 19.69
CA MET A 515 -14.83 -24.86 18.36
C MET A 515 -15.43 -23.54 17.89
N PHE A 516 -16.25 -22.85 18.70
CA PHE A 516 -16.80 -21.53 18.34
C PHE A 516 -15.72 -20.49 18.09
N TRP A 517 -14.67 -20.48 18.91
CA TRP A 517 -13.51 -19.63 18.70
C TRP A 517 -12.86 -19.91 17.34
N SER A 518 -12.46 -21.17 17.12
CA SER A 518 -11.86 -21.69 15.87
C SER A 518 -12.68 -21.28 14.65
N ASP A 519 -13.97 -21.40 14.77
CA ASP A 519 -14.93 -21.15 13.72
C ASP A 519 -15.14 -19.66 13.39
N ILE A 520 -15.05 -18.78 14.39
CA ILE A 520 -15.19 -17.33 14.21
C ILE A 520 -13.93 -16.73 13.61
N VAL A 521 -12.77 -17.05 14.18
CA VAL A 521 -11.48 -16.50 13.75
C VAL A 521 -10.81 -17.36 12.67
N GLN A 522 -11.42 -18.49 12.29
CA GLN A 522 -10.96 -19.42 11.27
C GLN A 522 -9.53 -19.93 11.56
N THR A 523 -9.33 -20.50 12.76
CA THR A 523 -8.04 -20.97 13.30
C THR A 523 -8.11 -22.40 13.82
N ASP A 524 -7.00 -23.05 14.14
CA ASP A 524 -7.01 -24.36 14.82
C ASP A 524 -7.55 -24.27 16.26
N GLU A 525 -8.42 -25.21 16.67
CA GLU A 525 -9.06 -25.22 18.00
C GLU A 525 -8.04 -25.22 19.15
N ILE A 526 -6.86 -25.79 18.94
CA ILE A 526 -5.80 -25.85 19.96
C ILE A 526 -5.26 -24.47 20.31
N LEU A 527 -5.34 -23.51 19.38
CA LEU A 527 -4.91 -22.14 19.60
C LEU A 527 -5.97 -21.29 20.31
N SER A 528 -7.14 -21.87 20.57
CA SER A 528 -8.17 -21.20 21.35
C SER A 528 -7.70 -20.96 22.80
N PRO A 529 -7.98 -19.79 23.40
CA PRO A 529 -7.69 -19.54 24.82
C PRO A 529 -8.42 -20.51 25.76
N TYR A 530 -9.45 -21.22 25.28
CA TYR A 530 -10.20 -22.20 26.06
C TYR A 530 -9.60 -23.60 26.00
N TRP A 531 -8.62 -23.84 25.13
CA TRP A 531 -7.96 -25.14 25.02
C TRP A 531 -7.04 -25.37 26.22
N LYS A 532 -7.15 -26.54 26.86
CA LYS A 532 -6.24 -26.93 27.95
C LYS A 532 -5.17 -27.88 27.44
N SER A 533 -3.93 -27.69 27.90
CA SER A 533 -2.79 -28.55 27.53
C SER A 533 -2.97 -30.03 27.89
N THR A 534 -3.87 -30.34 28.82
CA THR A 534 -4.20 -31.72 29.23
C THR A 534 -5.24 -32.40 28.33
N TRP A 535 -5.74 -31.71 27.30
CA TRP A 535 -6.70 -32.27 26.35
C TRP A 535 -6.00 -32.76 25.08
N ASP A 536 -6.53 -33.83 24.49
CA ASP A 536 -6.04 -34.36 23.22
C ASP A 536 -7.05 -34.15 22.07
N ARG A 537 -6.57 -34.26 20.83
CA ARG A 537 -7.42 -34.12 19.63
C ARG A 537 -8.41 -35.28 19.48
N TYR A 538 -8.10 -36.46 20.03
CA TYR A 538 -8.94 -37.64 19.88
C TYR A 538 -10.29 -37.43 20.61
N ASP A 539 -10.24 -36.87 21.82
CA ASP A 539 -11.42 -36.50 22.59
C ASP A 539 -12.26 -35.43 21.91
N LEU A 540 -11.63 -34.45 21.25
CA LEU A 540 -12.33 -33.45 20.45
C LEU A 540 -13.02 -34.09 19.24
N THR A 541 -12.33 -34.95 18.49
CA THR A 541 -12.91 -35.65 17.34
C THR A 541 -14.08 -36.53 17.75
N LYS A 542 -13.96 -37.27 18.85
CA LYS A 542 -15.07 -38.06 19.40
C LYS A 542 -16.24 -37.17 19.82
N PHE A 543 -15.96 -36.03 20.45
CA PHE A 543 -16.97 -35.04 20.79
C PHE A 543 -17.68 -34.49 19.55
N GLN A 544 -16.94 -34.18 18.47
CA GLN A 544 -17.49 -33.71 17.19
C GLN A 544 -18.38 -34.76 16.50
N GLN A 545 -17.95 -36.02 16.48
CA GLN A 545 -18.76 -37.14 15.94
C GLN A 545 -20.07 -37.33 16.71
N ASP A 546 -20.06 -37.14 18.03
CA ASP A 546 -21.27 -37.13 18.85
C ASP A 546 -22.12 -35.84 18.62
N PHE A 547 -21.58 -34.81 17.95
CA PHE A 547 -22.14 -33.46 17.78
C PHE A 547 -22.92 -33.25 16.46
N ASP A 548 -22.59 -33.99 15.39
CA ASP A 548 -22.94 -33.71 13.97
C ASP A 548 -24.45 -33.68 13.64
N GLY A 549 -25.10 -32.56 13.92
CA GLY A 549 -26.40 -32.18 13.33
C GLY A 549 -27.47 -31.70 14.31
N ARG A 550 -27.24 -31.80 15.63
CA ARG A 550 -28.24 -31.45 16.66
C ARG A 550 -28.24 -29.97 17.07
N PHE A 551 -27.26 -29.19 16.61
CA PHE A 551 -26.96 -27.85 17.13
C PHE A 551 -26.83 -26.78 16.03
N GLU A 552 -26.80 -27.17 14.75
CA GLU A 552 -26.38 -26.31 13.63
C GLU A 552 -27.12 -24.96 13.53
N PRO A 553 -28.46 -24.90 13.66
CA PRO A 553 -29.17 -23.61 13.60
C PRO A 553 -28.75 -22.66 14.75
N ARG A 554 -28.63 -23.21 15.97
CA ARG A 554 -28.28 -22.45 17.19
C ARG A 554 -26.78 -22.11 17.25
N PHE A 555 -25.95 -22.92 16.59
CA PHE A 555 -24.52 -22.69 16.41
C PHE A 555 -24.28 -21.48 15.51
N SER A 556 -24.97 -21.40 14.37
CA SER A 556 -24.93 -20.23 13.48
C SER A 556 -25.41 -18.94 14.16
N MET A 557 -26.49 -19.01 14.95
CA MET A 557 -26.97 -17.86 15.74
C MET A 557 -25.94 -17.38 16.76
N LEU A 558 -25.32 -18.29 17.51
CA LEU A 558 -24.29 -17.95 18.49
C LEU A 558 -23.06 -17.32 17.81
N ARG A 559 -22.65 -17.86 16.66
CA ARG A 559 -21.57 -17.31 15.82
C ARG A 559 -21.86 -15.86 15.44
N GLN A 560 -23.07 -15.56 14.96
CA GLN A 560 -23.46 -14.19 14.62
C GLN A 560 -23.45 -13.27 15.84
N ILE A 561 -23.96 -13.73 16.99
CA ILE A 561 -24.02 -12.92 18.20
C ILE A 561 -22.62 -12.57 18.73
N ILE A 562 -21.70 -13.54 18.73
CA ILE A 562 -20.31 -13.28 19.13
C ILE A 562 -19.64 -12.32 18.13
N LYS A 563 -19.87 -12.46 16.82
CA LYS A 563 -19.32 -11.54 15.80
C LYS A 563 -19.88 -10.12 15.88
N MET A 564 -21.14 -9.96 16.30
CA MET A 564 -21.84 -8.65 16.31
C MET A 564 -21.67 -7.86 17.61
N ASN A 565 -21.08 -8.43 18.66
CA ASN A 565 -21.06 -7.81 19.98
C ASN A 565 -19.66 -7.86 20.62
N PRO A 566 -19.22 -6.78 21.28
CA PRO A 566 -17.94 -6.77 21.97
C PRO A 566 -17.93 -7.78 23.13
N ALA A 567 -16.75 -8.38 23.37
CA ALA A 567 -16.46 -9.34 24.43
C ALA A 567 -17.19 -9.07 25.76
N SER A 568 -17.11 -7.83 26.26
CA SER A 568 -17.68 -7.40 27.54
C SER A 568 -19.21 -7.51 27.63
N SER A 569 -19.91 -7.53 26.49
CA SER A 569 -21.35 -7.66 26.43
C SER A 569 -21.82 -9.06 26.02
N ILE A 570 -20.95 -9.93 25.49
CA ILE A 570 -21.34 -11.26 24.98
C ILE A 570 -22.11 -12.04 26.06
N ASN A 571 -21.59 -12.12 27.29
CA ASN A 571 -22.23 -12.86 28.39
C ASN A 571 -23.62 -12.31 28.77
N LEU A 572 -23.83 -10.99 28.67
CA LEU A 572 -25.14 -10.36 28.90
C LEU A 572 -26.15 -10.78 27.81
N HIS A 573 -25.68 -10.94 26.57
CA HIS A 573 -26.49 -11.30 25.40
C HIS A 573 -26.78 -12.78 25.35
N LEU A 574 -25.86 -13.63 25.82
CA LEU A 574 -26.11 -15.05 26.02
C LEU A 574 -27.30 -15.29 26.95
N GLY A 575 -27.45 -14.49 28.02
CA GLY A 575 -28.61 -14.54 28.92
C GLY A 575 -29.95 -14.23 28.24
N MET A 576 -29.98 -13.24 27.35
CA MET A 576 -31.17 -12.87 26.57
C MET A 576 -31.45 -13.87 25.43
N LEU A 577 -30.41 -14.31 24.75
CA LEU A 577 -30.43 -15.37 23.74
C LEU A 577 -30.96 -16.68 24.33
N ILE A 578 -30.60 -17.05 25.56
CA ILE A 578 -31.16 -18.21 26.26
C ILE A 578 -32.69 -18.09 26.42
N GLY A 579 -33.21 -16.88 26.63
CA GLY A 579 -34.65 -16.61 26.65
C GLY A 579 -35.29 -16.88 25.29
N ASP A 580 -34.69 -16.37 24.23
CA ASP A 580 -35.19 -16.50 22.85
C ASP A 580 -35.04 -17.93 22.29
N LEU A 581 -33.92 -18.61 22.55
CA LEU A 581 -33.65 -20.02 22.19
C LEU A 581 -34.63 -21.01 22.86
N ARG A 582 -35.36 -20.59 23.91
CA ARG A 582 -36.45 -21.40 24.50
C ARG A 582 -37.71 -21.39 23.64
N GLU A 583 -37.90 -20.37 22.81
CA GLU A 583 -39.15 -20.12 22.08
C GLU A 583 -39.01 -20.35 20.57
N THR A 584 -37.85 -20.06 19.97
CA THR A 584 -37.61 -20.19 18.52
C THR A 584 -36.18 -20.65 18.20
N ASP A 585 -36.00 -21.24 17.01
CA ASP A 585 -34.68 -21.52 16.41
C ASP A 585 -34.18 -20.36 15.50
N GLU A 586 -34.77 -19.18 15.63
CA GLU A 586 -34.41 -17.94 14.93
C GLU A 586 -34.09 -16.82 15.92
N ILE A 587 -33.26 -15.84 15.53
CA ILE A 587 -32.95 -14.65 16.35
C ILE A 587 -34.20 -13.77 16.42
N SER A 588 -34.68 -13.51 17.63
CA SER A 588 -35.86 -12.67 17.87
C SER A 588 -35.72 -11.28 17.21
N PRO A 589 -36.76 -10.74 16.57
CA PRO A 589 -36.79 -9.35 16.10
C PRO A 589 -36.59 -8.31 17.23
N ARG A 590 -36.65 -8.73 18.50
CA ARG A 590 -36.40 -7.91 19.68
C ARG A 590 -34.93 -7.90 20.12
N PHE A 591 -34.07 -8.77 19.57
CA PHE A 591 -32.64 -8.79 19.87
C PHE A 591 -32.02 -7.43 19.54
N ARG A 592 -31.20 -6.88 20.46
CA ARG A 592 -30.64 -5.52 20.35
C ARG A 592 -29.12 -5.56 20.21
N ARG A 593 -28.56 -4.69 19.35
CA ARG A 593 -27.12 -4.50 19.12
C ARG A 593 -26.54 -3.44 20.07
N HIS A 594 -25.29 -3.63 20.49
CA HIS A 594 -24.50 -2.60 21.19
C HIS A 594 -23.66 -1.71 20.27
N VAL A 595 -23.66 -1.95 18.96
CA VAL A 595 -22.98 -1.06 18.00
C VAL A 595 -23.99 -0.65 16.95
N LEU A 596 -24.23 0.65 16.85
CA LEU A 596 -24.99 1.22 15.75
C LEU A 596 -24.13 1.22 14.49
N ASP A 597 -24.69 0.68 13.42
CA ASP A 597 -24.09 0.73 12.09
C ASP A 597 -23.87 2.20 11.69
N LYS A 598 -22.62 2.55 11.36
CA LYS A 598 -22.23 3.93 11.04
C LYS A 598 -22.97 4.46 9.81
N GLU A 599 -23.16 3.63 8.80
CA GLU A 599 -23.89 4.00 7.59
C GLU A 599 -25.36 4.28 7.90
N LEU A 600 -25.99 3.46 8.75
CA LEU A 600 -27.35 3.72 9.23
C LEU A 600 -27.44 5.03 10.03
N VAL A 601 -26.45 5.32 10.89
CA VAL A 601 -26.39 6.56 11.65
C VAL A 601 -26.28 7.77 10.72
N ASP A 602 -25.31 7.75 9.81
CA ASP A 602 -25.06 8.84 8.85
C ASP A 602 -26.28 9.07 7.95
N ARG A 603 -26.89 7.98 7.46
CA ARG A 603 -28.14 8.03 6.68
C ARG A 603 -29.28 8.62 7.50
N THR A 604 -29.51 8.13 8.72
CA THR A 604 -30.61 8.62 9.57
C THR A 604 -30.45 10.11 9.89
N LEU A 605 -29.23 10.56 10.22
CA LEU A 605 -28.95 11.97 10.51
C LEU A 605 -29.18 12.84 9.27
N THR A 606 -28.78 12.36 8.08
CA THR A 606 -28.96 13.07 6.81
C THR A 606 -30.44 13.21 6.44
N TYR A 607 -31.20 12.13 6.51
CA TYR A 607 -32.65 12.14 6.24
C TYR A 607 -33.42 12.99 7.25
N VAL A 608 -33.11 12.89 8.54
CA VAL A 608 -33.76 13.74 9.56
C VAL A 608 -33.37 15.20 9.37
N SER A 609 -32.12 15.50 9.03
CA SER A 609 -31.68 16.87 8.74
C SER A 609 -32.43 17.47 7.55
N ALA A 610 -32.55 16.72 6.45
CA ALA A 610 -33.31 17.13 5.27
C ALA A 610 -34.82 17.27 5.56
N HIS A 611 -35.38 16.37 6.38
CA HIS A 611 -36.80 16.38 6.75
C HIS A 611 -37.17 17.55 7.67
N THR A 612 -36.30 17.87 8.63
CA THR A 612 -36.59 18.87 9.68
C THR A 612 -35.99 20.25 9.39
N GLY A 613 -35.02 20.33 8.48
CA GLY A 613 -34.25 21.56 8.21
C GLY A 613 -33.23 21.90 9.31
N ILE A 614 -33.03 21.02 10.29
CA ILE A 614 -32.06 21.16 11.38
C ILE A 614 -30.73 20.56 10.95
N ASP A 615 -29.62 21.27 11.16
CA ASP A 615 -28.28 20.77 10.85
C ASP A 615 -27.88 19.59 11.75
N ILE A 616 -27.08 18.69 11.21
CA ILE A 616 -26.62 17.48 11.92
C ILE A 616 -25.94 17.83 13.27
N PRO A 617 -25.04 18.84 13.37
CA PRO A 617 -24.47 19.25 14.65
C PRO A 617 -25.50 19.64 15.71
N SER A 618 -26.58 20.34 15.35
CA SER A 618 -27.64 20.70 16.30
C SER A 618 -28.52 19.50 16.69
N ILE A 619 -28.59 18.47 15.84
CA ILE A 619 -29.22 17.18 16.18
C ILE A 619 -28.34 16.41 17.17
N THR A 620 -27.03 16.32 16.94
CA THR A 620 -26.11 15.50 17.75
C THR A 620 -25.62 16.19 19.01
N LYS A 621 -25.05 17.41 18.93
CA LYS A 621 -24.39 18.08 20.05
C LYS A 621 -25.36 18.59 21.10
N GLY A 622 -25.14 18.17 22.35
CA GLY A 622 -25.96 18.55 23.48
C GLY A 622 -25.57 19.91 24.09
N HIS A 623 -26.15 21.03 23.67
CA HIS A 623 -26.08 22.24 24.50
C HIS A 623 -26.91 22.04 25.79
N HIS A 624 -26.30 22.31 26.94
CA HIS A 624 -26.88 22.24 28.28
C HIS A 624 -27.67 23.49 28.67
N THR A 625 -28.28 24.20 27.72
CA THR A 625 -29.21 25.26 28.07
C THR A 625 -30.56 24.63 28.38
N ASN A 626 -31.18 25.00 29.50
CA ASN A 626 -32.48 24.48 29.95
C ASN A 626 -33.65 24.82 29.00
N ASN A 627 -33.39 25.42 27.84
CA ASN A 627 -34.40 25.97 26.93
C ASN A 627 -33.99 25.73 25.47
N ARG A 628 -34.17 24.50 24.97
CA ARG A 628 -33.91 24.17 23.55
C ARG A 628 -35.11 24.57 22.66
N PRO A 629 -34.87 25.00 21.41
CA PRO A 629 -35.93 25.22 20.44
C PRO A 629 -36.77 23.95 20.23
N ALA A 630 -38.07 24.13 19.99
CA ALA A 630 -38.99 23.01 19.79
C ALA A 630 -38.62 22.14 18.57
N ALA A 631 -38.06 22.76 17.54
CA ALA A 631 -37.60 22.12 16.31
C ALA A 631 -36.45 21.14 16.55
N GLU A 632 -35.47 21.55 17.36
CA GLU A 632 -34.33 20.70 17.74
C GLU A 632 -34.78 19.52 18.61
N ILE A 633 -35.69 19.76 19.56
CA ILE A 633 -36.29 18.70 20.38
C ILE A 633 -36.99 17.69 19.48
N TYR A 634 -37.80 18.15 18.53
CA TYR A 634 -38.50 17.28 17.58
C TYR A 634 -37.53 16.47 16.72
N ALA A 635 -36.51 17.10 16.13
CA ALA A 635 -35.52 16.41 15.31
C ALA A 635 -34.79 15.33 16.10
N ARG A 636 -34.42 15.61 17.35
CA ARG A 636 -33.74 14.64 18.23
C ARG A 636 -34.62 13.47 18.63
N LEU A 637 -35.90 13.70 18.93
CA LEU A 637 -36.86 12.63 19.23
C LEU A 637 -37.17 11.77 17.99
N LEU A 638 -37.17 12.40 16.81
CA LEU A 638 -37.33 11.72 15.54
C LEU A 638 -36.12 10.83 15.23
N THR A 639 -34.90 11.36 15.35
CA THR A 639 -33.65 10.61 15.22
C THR A 639 -33.58 9.46 16.23
N SER A 640 -33.90 9.72 17.51
CA SER A 640 -33.84 8.68 18.54
C SER A 640 -34.81 7.54 18.24
N LYS A 641 -36.02 7.85 17.76
CA LYS A 641 -37.02 6.85 17.39
C LYS A 641 -36.59 6.02 16.16
N LEU A 642 -36.05 6.67 15.13
CA LEU A 642 -35.58 5.99 13.91
C LEU A 642 -34.37 5.10 14.20
N LEU A 643 -33.37 5.59 14.93
CA LEU A 643 -32.20 4.80 15.31
C LEU A 643 -32.57 3.62 16.22
N TYR A 644 -33.46 3.85 17.19
CA TYR A 644 -33.93 2.78 18.08
C TYR A 644 -34.68 1.69 17.31
N ARG A 645 -35.52 2.07 16.34
CA ARG A 645 -36.37 1.13 15.59
C ARG A 645 -35.65 0.43 14.45
N LEU A 646 -34.86 1.15 13.65
CA LEU A 646 -34.14 0.62 12.48
C LEU A 646 -32.79 0.02 12.85
N GLY A 647 -32.11 0.60 13.83
CA GLY A 647 -30.80 0.11 14.30
C GLY A 647 -30.91 -1.06 15.26
N GLY A 648 -32.09 -1.27 15.86
CA GLY A 648 -32.33 -2.33 16.83
C GLY A 648 -31.27 -2.34 17.91
N CYS A 649 -31.00 -1.19 18.56
CA CYS A 649 -29.92 -1.03 19.54
C CYS A 649 -30.42 -0.63 20.93
N PHE A 650 -29.53 -0.62 21.92
CA PHE A 650 -29.82 -0.11 23.27
C PHE A 650 -29.91 1.43 23.30
N TRP A 651 -30.60 1.97 24.31
CA TRP A 651 -30.76 3.42 24.47
C TRP A 651 -29.44 4.14 24.75
N GLU A 652 -28.45 3.43 25.29
CA GLU A 652 -27.08 3.90 25.53
C GLU A 652 -26.38 4.29 24.22
N GLU A 653 -26.54 3.49 23.16
CA GLU A 653 -25.95 3.77 21.84
C GLU A 653 -26.64 4.96 21.16
N VAL A 654 -27.97 5.01 21.23
CA VAL A 654 -28.74 6.17 20.76
C VAL A 654 -28.35 7.43 21.55
N ALA A 655 -28.11 7.29 22.86
CA ALA A 655 -27.68 8.38 23.71
C ALA A 655 -26.27 8.88 23.36
N SER A 656 -25.37 7.96 22.97
CA SER A 656 -24.02 8.27 22.48
C SER A 656 -24.07 9.10 21.20
N VAL A 657 -24.84 8.67 20.19
CA VAL A 657 -25.03 9.41 18.92
C VAL A 657 -25.61 10.82 19.15
N LEU A 658 -26.50 10.95 20.14
CA LEU A 658 -27.14 12.22 20.51
C LEU A 658 -26.39 12.99 21.61
N GLU A 659 -25.17 12.57 21.97
CA GLU A 659 -24.32 13.16 23.01
C GLU A 659 -25.10 13.52 24.31
N THR A 660 -25.95 12.62 24.80
CA THR A 660 -26.77 12.85 26.01
C THR A 660 -26.43 11.88 27.14
N ARG A 661 -26.24 12.41 28.35
CA ARG A 661 -25.85 11.62 29.55
C ARG A 661 -27.02 10.89 30.24
N LYS A 662 -28.23 10.88 29.66
CA LYS A 662 -29.46 10.39 30.33
C LYS A 662 -30.27 9.44 29.44
N SER A 663 -29.79 8.21 29.21
CA SER A 663 -30.48 7.17 28.39
C SER A 663 -31.90 6.87 28.91
N ASN A 664 -32.09 6.78 30.24
CA ASN A 664 -33.40 6.57 30.86
C ASN A 664 -34.43 7.66 30.51
N ARG A 665 -33.99 8.90 30.32
CA ARG A 665 -34.89 10.01 29.97
C ARG A 665 -35.30 9.96 28.50
N LEU A 666 -34.40 9.54 27.60
CA LEU A 666 -34.72 9.31 26.19
C LEU A 666 -35.81 8.26 26.02
N ALA A 667 -35.78 7.18 26.81
CA ALA A 667 -36.81 6.13 26.74
C ALA A 667 -38.21 6.67 27.10
N VAL A 668 -38.31 7.48 28.15
CA VAL A 668 -39.57 8.13 28.59
C VAL A 668 -40.05 9.14 27.55
N ASP A 669 -39.15 9.98 27.03
CA ASP A 669 -39.47 10.98 26.02
C ASP A 669 -39.90 10.31 24.69
N HIS A 670 -39.30 9.17 24.34
CA HIS A 670 -39.68 8.34 23.19
C HIS A 670 -41.09 7.77 23.32
N GLU A 671 -41.46 7.26 24.49
CA GLU A 671 -42.80 6.69 24.72
C GLU A 671 -43.88 7.77 24.54
N GLN A 672 -43.66 8.95 25.14
CA GLN A 672 -44.57 10.10 25.00
C GLN A 672 -44.64 10.60 23.54
N PHE A 673 -43.49 10.68 22.85
CA PHE A 673 -43.44 11.05 21.44
C PHE A 673 -44.20 10.05 20.57
N SER A 674 -44.10 8.75 20.87
CA SER A 674 -44.83 7.69 20.18
C SER A 674 -46.34 7.80 20.36
N GLN A 675 -46.80 8.09 21.57
CA GLN A 675 -48.22 8.33 21.85
C GLN A 675 -48.76 9.53 21.06
N ASN A 676 -47.97 10.60 20.95
CA ASN A 676 -48.31 11.81 20.18
C ASN A 676 -48.39 11.56 18.67
N LEU A 677 -47.49 10.73 18.10
CA LEU A 677 -47.55 10.34 16.69
C LEU A 677 -48.83 9.57 16.38
N THR A 678 -49.25 8.67 17.28
CA THR A 678 -50.51 7.92 17.15
C THR A 678 -51.73 8.83 17.24
N ALA A 679 -51.71 9.81 18.15
CA ALA A 679 -52.83 10.74 18.33
C ALA A 679 -53.02 11.71 17.16
N ARG A 680 -51.98 11.98 16.35
CA ARG A 680 -52.01 12.95 15.26
C ARG A 680 -51.75 12.29 13.91
N LYS A 681 -52.82 11.88 13.22
CA LYS A 681 -52.78 11.11 11.95
C LYS A 681 -51.79 11.64 10.91
N ARG A 682 -51.73 12.96 10.67
CA ARG A 682 -50.79 13.57 9.70
C ARG A 682 -49.32 13.40 10.07
N LEU A 683 -48.99 13.54 11.36
CA LEU A 683 -47.63 13.37 11.87
C LEU A 683 -47.22 11.89 11.87
N GLY A 684 -48.15 10.99 12.19
CA GLY A 684 -47.95 9.54 12.07
C GLY A 684 -47.61 9.10 10.65
N SER A 685 -48.36 9.58 9.64
CA SER A 685 -48.08 9.29 8.23
C SER A 685 -46.72 9.81 7.77
N ALA A 686 -46.37 11.06 8.10
CA ALA A 686 -45.07 11.64 7.75
C ALA A 686 -43.89 10.88 8.38
N TYR A 687 -44.05 10.38 9.61
CA TYR A 687 -43.07 9.51 10.25
C TYR A 687 -42.92 8.16 9.53
N GLN A 688 -44.02 7.53 9.12
CA GLN A 688 -44.00 6.25 8.41
C GLN A 688 -43.30 6.36 7.04
N GLU A 689 -43.56 7.45 6.31
CA GLU A 689 -42.87 7.75 5.05
C GLU A 689 -41.37 7.90 5.26
N LEU A 690 -40.95 8.71 6.25
CA LEU A 690 -39.53 8.89 6.57
C LEU A 690 -38.87 7.59 7.04
N GLU A 691 -39.56 6.77 7.83
CA GLU A 691 -39.05 5.46 8.25
C GLU A 691 -38.79 4.53 7.04
N MET A 692 -39.68 4.55 6.04
CA MET A 692 -39.48 3.79 4.80
C MET A 692 -38.32 4.34 3.97
N GLU A 693 -38.19 5.67 3.84
CA GLU A 693 -37.09 6.32 3.11
C GLU A 693 -35.72 5.96 3.72
N VAL A 694 -35.59 6.04 5.05
CA VAL A 694 -34.34 5.69 5.76
C VAL A 694 -34.03 4.20 5.62
N ARG A 695 -35.05 3.34 5.68
CA ARG A 695 -34.89 1.88 5.58
C ARG A 695 -34.44 1.44 4.19
N ASN A 696 -35.10 1.95 3.15
CA ASN A 696 -34.84 1.49 1.77
C ASN A 696 -33.54 2.08 1.22
N GLY A 697 -33.16 3.29 1.65
CA GLY A 697 -32.04 4.01 1.06
C GLY A 697 -32.32 4.45 -0.37
N LEU A 698 -31.72 5.56 -0.77
CA LEU A 698 -31.70 6.01 -2.17
C LEU A 698 -30.26 5.94 -2.66
N ALA A 699 -30.06 5.77 -3.98
CA ALA A 699 -28.72 5.78 -4.59
C ALA A 699 -27.97 7.11 -4.32
N GLU A 700 -28.71 8.21 -4.12
CA GLU A 700 -28.19 9.49 -3.66
C GLU A 700 -28.92 9.93 -2.39
N LEU A 701 -28.16 10.33 -1.36
CA LEU A 701 -28.72 10.83 -0.11
C LEU A 701 -29.31 12.23 -0.30
N PRO A 702 -30.40 12.59 0.42
CA PRO A 702 -30.95 13.93 0.37
C PRO A 702 -29.94 14.94 0.92
N THR A 703 -29.92 16.14 0.34
CA THR A 703 -29.04 17.21 0.84
C THR A 703 -29.45 17.59 2.27
N PRO A 704 -28.55 17.47 3.26
CA PRO A 704 -28.85 17.87 4.63
C PRO A 704 -28.99 19.39 4.72
N ALA A 705 -29.52 19.87 5.83
CA ALA A 705 -29.60 21.29 6.07
C ALA A 705 -28.18 21.89 6.14
N GLY A 706 -28.02 23.12 5.64
CA GLY A 706 -26.72 23.77 5.48
C GLY A 706 -25.86 23.79 6.76
N PRO A 707 -24.53 23.97 6.63
CA PRO A 707 -23.57 23.74 7.72
C PRO A 707 -23.65 24.73 8.89
N GLU A 708 -24.38 25.85 8.72
CA GLU A 708 -24.58 26.82 9.79
C GLU A 708 -25.54 26.28 10.87
N PRO A 709 -25.25 26.51 12.16
CA PRO A 709 -26.12 26.09 13.25
C PRO A 709 -27.55 26.62 13.12
N HIS A 710 -28.52 25.79 13.49
CA HIS A 710 -29.94 26.12 13.46
C HIS A 710 -30.25 27.45 14.18
N SER A 711 -29.56 27.69 15.30
CA SER A 711 -29.68 28.91 16.10
C SER A 711 -29.35 30.19 15.32
N VAL A 712 -28.41 30.14 14.38
CA VAL A 712 -28.02 31.27 13.52
C VAL A 712 -29.01 31.42 12.37
N ARG A 713 -29.33 30.31 11.69
CA ARG A 713 -30.24 30.30 10.53
C ARG A 713 -31.65 30.78 10.88
N ARG A 714 -32.16 30.48 12.08
CA ARG A 714 -33.48 30.96 12.54
C ARG A 714 -33.51 32.48 12.78
N ILE A 715 -32.41 33.07 13.25
CA ILE A 715 -32.28 34.53 13.41
C ILE A 715 -32.20 35.21 12.03
N ALA A 716 -31.45 34.63 11.10
CA ALA A 716 -31.38 35.12 9.72
C ALA A 716 -32.76 35.09 9.04
N LEU A 717 -33.51 34.00 9.20
CA LEU A 717 -34.88 33.90 8.71
C LEU A 717 -35.79 34.96 9.35
N ALA A 718 -35.68 35.18 10.66
CA ALA A 718 -36.48 36.19 11.36
C ALA A 718 -36.18 37.61 10.86
N ARG A 719 -34.91 37.95 10.61
CA ARG A 719 -34.52 39.22 9.99
C ARG A 719 -35.12 39.38 8.59
N LYS A 720 -35.11 38.32 7.77
CA LYS A 720 -35.71 38.33 6.43
C LYS A 720 -37.23 38.51 6.49
N ILE A 721 -37.89 37.80 7.40
CA ILE A 721 -39.34 37.94 7.64
C ILE A 721 -39.66 39.37 8.09
N LYS A 722 -38.88 39.93 9.01
CA LYS A 722 -39.06 41.32 9.48
C LYS A 722 -38.95 42.31 8.33
N ALA A 723 -37.84 42.30 7.59
CA ALA A 723 -37.62 43.21 6.47
C ALA A 723 -38.75 43.14 5.42
N GLU A 724 -39.17 41.93 5.06
CA GLU A 724 -40.20 41.73 4.06
C GLU A 724 -41.61 42.07 4.56
N THR A 725 -41.88 41.86 5.85
CA THR A 725 -43.12 42.32 6.47
C THR A 725 -43.22 43.84 6.44
N PHE A 726 -42.13 44.54 6.75
CA PHE A 726 -42.08 46.01 6.67
C PHE A 726 -42.29 46.52 5.23
N ARG A 727 -41.70 45.86 4.23
CA ARG A 727 -41.94 46.17 2.82
C ARG A 727 -43.43 46.03 2.44
N LEU A 728 -44.03 44.88 2.76
CA LEU A 728 -45.44 44.61 2.45
C LEU A 728 -46.39 45.55 3.18
N CYS A 729 -46.10 45.91 4.43
CA CYS A 729 -46.94 46.80 5.21
C CYS A 729 -46.86 48.25 4.70
N ALA A 730 -45.68 48.70 4.25
CA ALA A 730 -45.51 49.99 3.60
C ALA A 730 -46.33 50.09 2.29
N GLU A 731 -46.35 49.03 1.47
CA GLU A 731 -47.16 48.96 0.24
C GLU A 731 -48.67 48.99 0.52
N LEU A 732 -49.08 48.49 1.68
CA LEU A 732 -50.47 48.46 2.13
C LEU A 732 -50.87 49.70 2.95
N GLY A 733 -49.97 50.68 3.11
CA GLY A 733 -50.23 51.92 3.86
C GLY A 733 -50.46 51.72 5.35
N ARG A 734 -49.85 50.69 5.95
CA ARG A 734 -49.98 50.38 7.39
C ARG A 734 -49.07 51.24 8.23
N ASP A 735 -49.50 51.55 9.44
CA ASP A 735 -48.68 52.29 10.39
C ASP A 735 -47.56 51.41 11.00
N GLU A 736 -46.63 52.05 11.70
CA GLU A 736 -45.48 51.39 12.31
C GLU A 736 -45.91 50.35 13.37
N THR A 737 -46.98 50.62 14.11
CA THR A 737 -47.48 49.74 15.17
C THR A 737 -48.10 48.47 14.59
N GLU A 738 -48.90 48.60 13.54
CA GLU A 738 -49.49 47.50 12.78
C GLU A 738 -48.42 46.64 12.10
N THR A 739 -47.38 47.27 11.58
CA THR A 739 -46.26 46.62 10.91
C THR A 739 -45.43 45.77 11.88
N LEU A 740 -45.08 46.34 13.04
CA LEU A 740 -44.37 45.64 14.10
C LEU A 740 -45.16 44.43 14.59
N LEU A 741 -46.47 44.61 14.80
CA LEU A 741 -47.38 43.57 15.22
C LEU A 741 -47.42 42.36 14.25
N LEU A 742 -47.55 42.64 12.95
CA LEU A 742 -47.56 41.61 11.91
C LEU A 742 -46.22 40.88 11.83
N SER A 743 -45.11 41.61 11.98
CA SER A 743 -43.75 41.07 11.91
C SER A 743 -43.42 40.17 13.10
N GLU A 744 -43.73 40.59 14.33
CA GLU A 744 -43.53 39.79 15.53
C GLU A 744 -44.33 38.48 15.47
N GLY A 745 -45.59 38.57 15.03
CA GLY A 745 -46.45 37.41 14.87
C GLY A 745 -45.91 36.42 13.83
N ALA A 746 -45.43 36.93 12.70
CA ALA A 746 -44.82 36.11 11.65
C ALA A 746 -43.53 35.44 12.13
N CYS A 747 -42.64 36.19 12.82
CA CYS A 747 -41.41 35.65 13.38
C CYS A 747 -41.71 34.55 14.41
N LEU A 748 -42.61 34.80 15.36
CA LEU A 748 -43.01 33.80 16.37
C LEU A 748 -43.54 32.51 15.71
N ILE A 749 -44.36 32.60 14.67
CA ILE A 749 -44.94 31.40 14.05
C ILE A 749 -43.92 30.64 13.19
N HIS A 750 -42.99 31.34 12.53
CA HIS A 750 -42.17 30.74 11.48
C HIS A 750 -40.69 30.52 11.81
N THR A 751 -40.17 30.99 12.96
CA THR A 751 -38.71 30.94 13.27
C THR A 751 -38.33 30.19 14.55
N ASP A 752 -39.29 29.62 15.29
CA ASP A 752 -39.05 28.94 16.59
C ASP A 752 -38.18 29.76 17.57
N LEU A 753 -38.23 31.09 17.45
CA LEU A 753 -37.62 32.02 18.40
C LEU A 753 -38.50 32.15 19.64
N ALA A 754 -37.86 32.25 20.79
CA ALA A 754 -38.52 32.60 22.05
C ALA A 754 -39.07 34.03 22.00
N GLU A 755 -40.04 34.32 22.87
CA GLU A 755 -40.69 35.65 22.91
C GLU A 755 -39.67 36.78 23.15
N GLY A 756 -38.68 36.55 24.04
CA GLY A 756 -37.61 37.51 24.28
C GLY A 756 -36.72 37.75 23.05
N GLU A 757 -36.37 36.70 22.32
CA GLU A 757 -35.52 36.80 21.11
C GLU A 757 -36.22 37.58 19.99
N VAL A 758 -37.55 37.41 19.86
CA VAL A 758 -38.34 38.20 18.91
C VAL A 758 -38.45 39.65 19.37
N SER A 759 -38.66 39.89 20.66
CA SER A 759 -38.73 41.26 21.22
C SER A 759 -37.43 42.03 21.02
N GLU A 760 -36.28 41.42 21.32
CA GLU A 760 -34.96 42.00 21.08
C GLU A 760 -34.75 42.34 19.60
N LEU A 761 -35.16 41.45 18.69
CA LEU A 761 -35.10 41.69 17.25
C LEU A 761 -35.93 42.92 16.81
N HIS A 762 -36.95 43.29 17.60
CA HIS A 762 -37.87 44.40 17.32
C HIS A 762 -37.66 45.63 18.21
N GLY A 763 -36.59 45.68 19.02
CA GLY A 763 -36.23 46.87 19.80
C GLY A 763 -36.68 46.87 21.27
N GLY A 764 -37.14 45.73 21.80
CA GLY A 764 -37.27 45.47 23.25
C GLY A 764 -38.50 46.06 23.96
N ASP A 765 -39.25 47.00 23.36
CA ASP A 765 -40.26 47.81 24.05
C ASP A 765 -41.72 47.55 23.61
N LEU A 766 -41.98 46.40 22.96
CA LEU A 766 -43.30 46.10 22.37
C LEU A 766 -44.16 45.21 23.28
N SER A 767 -45.42 45.62 23.45
CA SER A 767 -46.25 45.15 24.58
C SER A 767 -46.76 43.71 24.43
N PHE A 768 -46.64 42.96 25.54
CA PHE A 768 -47.16 41.61 25.81
C PHE A 768 -48.64 41.36 25.42
N ARG A 769 -49.44 42.42 25.21
CA ARG A 769 -50.86 42.31 24.85
C ARG A 769 -51.11 41.80 23.42
N PHE A 770 -50.11 41.86 22.54
CA PHE A 770 -50.25 41.55 21.12
C PHE A 770 -49.81 40.13 20.71
N VAL A 771 -49.07 39.40 21.55
CA VAL A 771 -48.66 38.00 21.32
C VAL A 771 -49.86 37.03 21.29
N ARG A 772 -50.94 37.34 22.03
CA ARG A 772 -52.20 36.56 22.00
C ARG A 772 -52.96 36.70 20.68
N TRP A 773 -52.81 37.83 19.98
CA TRP A 773 -53.42 38.12 18.67
C TRP A 773 -52.77 37.30 17.55
N ALA A 774 -51.43 37.24 17.51
CA ALA A 774 -50.70 36.44 16.52
C ALA A 774 -51.03 34.93 16.63
N ARG A 775 -51.21 34.44 17.87
CA ARG A 775 -51.55 33.04 18.20
C ARG A 775 -52.98 32.60 17.86
N GLY A 776 -53.80 33.46 17.26
CA GLY A 776 -55.18 33.13 16.86
C GLY A 776 -56.13 32.92 18.04
N LYS A 777 -55.76 33.35 19.25
CA LYS A 777 -56.62 33.27 20.45
C LYS A 777 -57.60 34.46 20.55
N VAL A 778 -57.45 35.47 19.70
CA VAL A 778 -58.32 36.64 19.57
C VAL A 778 -58.46 36.95 18.07
N ARG A 779 -59.67 37.31 17.61
CA ARG A 779 -59.94 37.66 16.21
C ARG A 779 -59.26 39.00 15.87
N PRO A 780 -58.53 39.13 14.75
CA PRO A 780 -57.97 40.42 14.37
C PRO A 780 -59.07 41.44 14.08
N PRO A 781 -58.82 42.75 14.23
CA PRO A 781 -59.66 43.77 13.59
C PRO A 781 -59.84 43.41 12.11
N GLU A 782 -61.05 43.51 11.57
CA GLU A 782 -61.32 43.11 10.17
C GLU A 782 -60.37 43.80 9.19
N GLU A 783 -60.02 45.04 9.50
CA GLU A 783 -59.11 45.91 8.75
C GLU A 783 -57.69 45.35 8.56
N LEU A 784 -57.22 44.45 9.44
CA LEU A 784 -55.88 43.83 9.38
C LEU A 784 -55.88 42.39 8.86
N SER A 785 -57.05 41.82 8.59
CA SER A 785 -57.19 40.40 8.23
C SER A 785 -56.48 40.03 6.93
N GLU A 786 -56.55 40.90 5.92
CA GLU A 786 -55.90 40.72 4.63
C GLU A 786 -54.38 40.86 4.72
N SER A 787 -53.88 41.91 5.37
CA SER A 787 -52.44 42.12 5.61
C SER A 787 -51.83 40.95 6.37
N ARG A 788 -52.53 40.42 7.39
CA ARG A 788 -52.11 39.22 8.11
C ARG A 788 -52.02 38.00 7.20
N ARG A 789 -53.01 37.76 6.34
CA ARG A 789 -52.99 36.62 5.42
C ARG A 789 -51.78 36.69 4.49
N LEU A 790 -51.48 37.88 3.95
CA LEU A 790 -50.35 38.09 3.04
C LEU A 790 -49.00 37.91 3.76
N VAL A 791 -48.82 38.54 4.92
CA VAL A 791 -47.59 38.44 5.71
C VAL A 791 -47.32 36.99 6.14
N MET A 792 -48.34 36.26 6.59
CA MET A 792 -48.18 34.85 7.00
C MET A 792 -47.88 33.94 5.80
N ALA A 793 -48.51 34.18 4.65
CA ALA A 793 -48.20 33.44 3.43
C ALA A 793 -46.76 33.67 2.97
N ASN A 794 -46.29 34.91 3.03
CA ASN A 794 -44.93 35.27 2.68
C ASN A 794 -43.90 34.71 3.69
N ALA A 795 -44.15 34.82 4.99
CA ALA A 795 -43.30 34.23 6.01
C ALA A 795 -43.19 32.69 5.88
N LYS A 796 -44.30 32.03 5.50
CA LYS A 796 -44.30 30.60 5.16
C LYS A 796 -43.42 30.28 3.94
N LYS A 797 -43.47 31.12 2.90
CA LYS A 797 -42.62 30.99 1.70
C LYS A 797 -41.14 31.13 2.06
N LEU A 798 -40.78 32.21 2.76
CA LEU A 798 -39.41 32.47 3.22
C LEU A 798 -38.87 31.35 4.10
N ARG A 799 -39.71 30.77 4.96
CA ARG A 799 -39.38 29.59 5.76
C ARG A 799 -39.07 28.36 4.89
N GLY A 800 -39.84 28.15 3.82
CA GLY A 800 -39.59 27.08 2.84
C GLY A 800 -38.25 27.27 2.11
N GLU A 801 -37.98 28.48 1.61
CA GLU A 801 -36.71 28.84 0.96
C GLU A 801 -35.50 28.64 1.87
N ALA A 802 -35.65 28.90 3.18
CA ALA A 802 -34.60 28.70 4.18
C ALA A 802 -34.39 27.22 4.58
N GLY A 803 -35.06 26.27 3.92
CA GLY A 803 -34.90 24.83 4.14
C GLY A 803 -35.76 24.24 5.27
N TYR A 804 -36.76 24.97 5.77
CA TYR A 804 -37.67 24.51 6.84
C TYR A 804 -39.05 24.11 6.30
N GLY A 805 -39.13 23.68 5.04
CA GLY A 805 -40.38 23.48 4.30
C GLY A 805 -41.28 22.36 4.85
N LYS A 806 -40.67 21.25 5.32
CA LYS A 806 -41.38 20.07 5.85
C LYS A 806 -41.56 20.08 7.37
N ALA A 807 -40.88 20.98 8.09
CA ALA A 807 -40.98 21.08 9.54
C ALA A 807 -42.38 21.57 9.96
N TYR A 808 -43.21 20.66 10.47
CA TYR A 808 -44.34 21.02 11.32
C TYR A 808 -43.77 21.53 12.65
N LEU A 809 -43.37 22.81 12.68
CA LEU A 809 -43.03 23.56 13.90
C LEU A 809 -44.29 23.82 14.74
N GLU A 810 -45.12 22.79 14.96
CA GLU A 810 -46.24 22.90 15.87
C GLU A 810 -45.71 22.79 17.30
N ARG A 811 -45.58 23.94 17.98
CA ARG A 811 -45.31 24.01 19.43
C ARG A 811 -46.27 23.15 20.28
N GLY A 812 -47.38 22.69 19.71
CA GLY A 812 -48.30 21.74 20.36
C GLY A 812 -47.67 20.39 20.70
N LEU A 813 -46.52 20.00 20.14
CA LEU A 813 -45.78 18.79 20.56
C LEU A 813 -44.86 19.05 21.77
N THR A 814 -44.46 20.32 22.02
CA THR A 814 -43.56 20.70 23.11
C THR A 814 -44.24 21.33 24.32
N GLN A 815 -45.50 21.77 24.18
CA GLN A 815 -46.28 22.31 25.31
C GLN A 815 -46.54 21.28 26.42
N SER A 816 -46.64 19.98 26.11
CA SER A 816 -46.74 18.94 27.16
C SER A 816 -45.40 18.68 27.87
N ALA A 817 -44.27 18.86 27.17
CA ALA A 817 -42.93 18.70 27.74
C ALA A 817 -42.57 19.88 28.67
N ASN A 818 -42.92 21.11 28.29
CA ASN A 818 -42.65 22.31 29.10
C ASN A 818 -43.64 22.49 30.27
N ALA A 819 -44.88 22.02 30.16
CA ALA A 819 -45.87 22.10 31.26
C ALA A 819 -45.44 21.33 32.53
N ARG A 820 -44.47 20.41 32.43
CA ARG A 820 -43.90 19.70 33.59
C ARG A 820 -42.58 20.26 34.12
N GLN A 821 -41.87 21.11 33.37
CA GLN A 821 -40.72 21.82 33.92
C GLN A 821 -41.14 22.92 34.89
N SER A 822 -42.29 23.57 34.67
CA SER A 822 -42.81 24.58 35.61
C SER A 822 -43.44 23.98 36.87
N THR A 823 -43.83 22.70 36.88
CA THR A 823 -44.40 22.01 38.06
C THR A 823 -43.37 21.26 38.90
N ARG A 824 -42.08 21.28 38.53
CA ARG A 824 -40.96 20.77 39.34
C ARG A 824 -40.06 21.86 39.91
N ALA A 825 -40.39 23.13 39.67
CA ALA A 825 -39.73 24.31 40.24
C ALA A 825 -40.70 25.15 41.11
N ALA A 826 -41.77 24.52 41.61
CA ALA A 826 -42.69 25.06 42.62
C ALA A 826 -42.66 24.15 43.84
#